data_AF-A0A0A2W1X2-F1
#
_entry.id   AF-A0A0A2W1X2-F1
#
_cell.length_a   1.000
_cell.length_b   1.000
_cell.length_c   1.000
_cell.angle_alpha   90.00
_cell.angle_beta   90.00
_cell.angle_gamma   90.00
#
_symmetry.space_group_name_H-M   'P 1'
#
loop_
_entity.id
_entity.type
_entity.pdbx_description
1 polymer ?
#
loop_
_entity_poly.entity_id
_entity_poly.type
_entity_poly.pdbx_seq_one_letter_code
_entity_poly.pdbx_strand_id
1 'polypeptide(L)'
;MERHVSRETDVIIIGGGATGAGIARDCARRGLKVLLLERHDIATGATGRNHGLLHSGARYAVTDGESAKECIEENRILRRIARHCIEPTDGLFITLPEDDLAFQSGFIAACHQAGIPAEALDPKDALRLEPSANPSLIGAVRVPDGTVDPFRLTAANMLDAKEHGADVLTGCEITGLIREGSRVCGVRVFNHLTRQAGEFRAPMVVNAAGIWGQQIAEYADLSVKMFPAKGALLILGHRINNKVINRCRKPADADILVPGDTISLIGTTSTHIDYDQIDNMYVTPGEVDTLIHEGEKLAPVLGQTRILRAYAGVRPLVASDDDPTGRSVSRGIVLLDHAKRDGMDGFITITGGKLMTYRLMAEWATDLVCERLGNIKPCSTASASLPGSEQTAEQTLGKVISLPPTIRGSAVWRHGDRATRLLNNSRLSNSLVCECEAVTTGEVRYAIDALGVKNLGDLRRRTRVGMGTCQGELCACRAAGLLQRFQLTSPAQSLDQLSHFLNERWKGVRPVAWGNTLRESEFTAWVYQGLSGIKLAENGQRCAIVSRGQSALHFSSGSLDLLSRLPDGTPVHEPEAALESLAEQAPQHPYSLMGKESVLALAAESEQLLARAGIPLTGHSRQNHLRITPLGKQRASWLSPPEVPQAPLPWQKVTVINIAGFLDFQAELVAGSLSASGCSVHVAELTLPVLDVLRNNPSEFRAVNIARVLDLPENLPALVDELRLLLGSGEAMILPACMGLEARTVASVEQALEVPVKLLPTLPPSVPGMRLHNALRSRFQSLGGLIMPGDTVTGAQLEQGRINALFTKNHREVPLRTHNVILASGSFFSGGLEATRQQVIEPIFGLEVNIQGERDTWSKADFFTPQPWLQFGLTAGPDGERLRLKDPSLYDDALKFCTNCKRCEVSCPSGVNIGDIIQRARAKYGAHKPSLRDAILSHTDLLGTLSTPFAPLVNATTGMKPVRKLLDKTLNIDSHRELPKYSFGTFRQWYRRQAARQASFPQQVAFFHGCFVNYNHPQLGKDMVKVLNAMGIGVQLLKREKCCGVPLIANGFIEKAKKQARVNASSLEEAVMQRGLPVIATSSTCTFTLRDEYPHILGIDTTQVRDRLELATRYIWKLLEEDGRTLPLNNTPLRIAYHTPCHMEKMGWTLYSIELLRRIPGVELVILDSRCCGIAGTYGFKKENYPTSQRIGAPLFQQIEESGVDLVVTDCETCKWQIEMSTSKRCEHPITLLARALA
;
A
#
# COMPACT_ATOMS: atom_id res chain seq x y z
N MET A 1 28.88 -3.25 -29.63
CA MET A 1 29.62 -4.25 -30.42
C MET A 1 29.04 -5.62 -30.11
N GLU A 2 28.42 -6.27 -31.08
CA GLU A 2 28.17 -7.71 -30.97
C GLU A 2 29.50 -8.45 -31.12
N ARG A 3 29.78 -9.43 -30.27
CA ARG A 3 30.90 -10.35 -30.52
C ARG A 3 30.51 -11.26 -31.68
N HIS A 4 31.42 -11.44 -32.63
CA HIS A 4 31.22 -12.38 -33.72
C HIS A 4 31.35 -13.81 -33.19
N VAL A 5 30.22 -14.42 -32.81
CA VAL A 5 30.14 -15.79 -32.30
C VAL A 5 30.74 -16.75 -33.34
N SER A 6 31.52 -17.73 -32.88
CA SER A 6 32.06 -18.76 -33.77
C SER A 6 30.96 -19.71 -34.23
N ARG A 7 30.97 -20.09 -35.52
CA ARG A 7 30.10 -21.17 -36.02
C ARG A 7 30.63 -22.57 -35.73
N GLU A 8 31.89 -22.67 -35.32
CA GLU A 8 32.57 -23.89 -34.92
C GLU A 8 33.05 -23.77 -33.46
N THR A 9 32.66 -24.73 -32.63
CA THR A 9 33.01 -24.81 -31.21
C THR A 9 33.42 -26.23 -30.82
N ASP A 10 33.99 -26.42 -29.64
CA ASP A 10 34.40 -27.74 -29.18
C ASP A 10 33.21 -28.50 -28.56
N VAL A 11 32.26 -27.77 -27.95
CA VAL A 11 31.02 -28.32 -27.41
C VAL A 11 29.84 -27.36 -27.56
N ILE A 12 28.69 -27.89 -27.99
CA ILE A 12 27.38 -27.21 -27.99
C ILE A 12 26.51 -27.77 -26.87
N ILE A 13 25.90 -26.90 -26.06
CA ILE A 13 25.04 -27.27 -24.93
C ILE A 13 23.62 -26.76 -25.19
N ILE A 14 22.65 -27.66 -25.14
CA ILE A 14 21.23 -27.37 -25.37
C ILE A 14 20.52 -27.24 -24.02
N GLY A 15 20.03 -26.04 -23.71
CA GLY A 15 19.24 -25.74 -22.51
C GLY A 15 19.95 -24.83 -21.49
N GLY A 16 19.35 -23.68 -21.18
CA GLY A 16 19.82 -22.68 -20.22
C GLY A 16 19.30 -22.88 -18.79
N GLY A 17 18.96 -24.11 -18.41
CA GLY A 17 18.66 -24.48 -17.02
C GLY A 17 19.93 -24.56 -16.16
N ALA A 18 19.77 -24.86 -14.86
CA ALA A 18 20.91 -24.99 -13.93
C ALA A 18 21.96 -26.01 -14.42
N THR A 19 21.52 -27.18 -14.90
CA THR A 19 22.39 -28.25 -15.42
C THR A 19 23.24 -27.75 -16.60
N GLY A 20 22.61 -27.19 -17.65
CA GLY A 20 23.34 -26.63 -18.79
C GLY A 20 24.26 -25.47 -18.43
N ALA A 21 23.85 -24.59 -17.51
CA ALA A 21 24.71 -23.53 -16.97
C ALA A 21 25.94 -24.09 -16.23
N GLY A 22 25.77 -25.17 -15.48
CA GLY A 22 26.86 -25.88 -14.81
C GLY A 22 27.85 -26.52 -15.79
N ILE A 23 27.34 -27.15 -16.86
CA ILE A 23 28.16 -27.77 -17.91
C ILE A 23 28.95 -26.69 -18.65
N ALA A 24 28.28 -25.58 -19.03
CA ALA A 24 28.95 -24.46 -19.69
C ALA A 24 30.06 -23.84 -18.83
N ARG A 25 29.82 -23.74 -17.52
CA ARG A 25 30.83 -23.33 -16.53
C ARG A 25 32.01 -24.29 -16.51
N ASP A 26 31.79 -25.59 -16.36
CA ASP A 26 32.88 -26.55 -16.21
C ASP A 26 33.70 -26.69 -17.51
N CYS A 27 33.03 -26.88 -18.66
CA CYS A 27 33.69 -26.93 -19.97
C CYS A 27 34.58 -25.70 -20.23
N ALA A 28 34.10 -24.48 -19.93
CA ALA A 28 34.87 -23.25 -20.10
C ALA A 28 36.05 -23.16 -19.12
N ARG A 29 35.85 -23.53 -17.85
CA ARG A 29 36.96 -23.61 -16.87
C ARG A 29 37.99 -24.68 -17.26
N ARG A 30 37.58 -25.75 -17.93
CA ARG A 30 38.46 -26.78 -18.54
C ARG A 30 39.05 -26.36 -19.91
N GLY A 31 38.77 -25.14 -20.37
CA GLY A 31 39.42 -24.51 -21.53
C GLY A 31 38.82 -24.87 -22.90
N LEU A 32 37.64 -25.47 -22.93
CA LEU A 32 36.91 -25.75 -24.18
C LEU A 32 36.23 -24.49 -24.72
N LYS A 33 36.10 -24.38 -26.04
CA LYS A 33 35.21 -23.41 -26.70
C LYS A 33 33.77 -23.89 -26.57
N VAL A 34 32.99 -23.19 -25.75
CA VAL A 34 31.60 -23.55 -25.42
C VAL A 34 30.61 -22.62 -26.11
N LEU A 35 29.55 -23.19 -26.69
CA LEU A 35 28.33 -22.47 -27.06
C LEU A 35 27.13 -23.07 -26.33
N LEU A 36 26.43 -22.29 -25.50
CA LEU A 36 25.14 -22.67 -24.92
C LEU A 36 23.97 -21.98 -25.65
N LEU A 37 22.92 -22.75 -25.93
CA LEU A 37 21.72 -22.34 -26.64
C LEU A 37 20.49 -22.53 -25.75
N GLU A 38 19.64 -21.49 -25.63
CA GLU A 38 18.43 -21.49 -24.80
C GLU A 38 17.26 -20.86 -25.56
N ARG A 39 16.13 -21.58 -25.63
CA ARG A 39 14.90 -21.20 -26.36
C ARG A 39 14.33 -19.86 -25.90
N HIS A 40 14.39 -19.59 -24.59
CA HIS A 40 13.88 -18.38 -23.96
C HIS A 40 15.03 -17.60 -23.27
N ASP A 41 14.90 -17.28 -21.98
CA ASP A 41 16.01 -16.82 -21.12
C ASP A 41 16.34 -17.90 -20.08
N ILE A 42 17.53 -17.81 -19.49
CA ILE A 42 18.07 -18.78 -18.53
C ILE A 42 17.11 -19.01 -17.35
N ALA A 43 17.12 -20.23 -16.83
CA ALA A 43 16.23 -20.68 -15.75
C ALA A 43 14.71 -20.55 -16.03
N THR A 44 14.26 -20.41 -17.29
CA THR A 44 12.82 -20.36 -17.60
C THR A 44 12.09 -21.70 -17.36
N GLY A 45 12.77 -22.84 -17.53
CA GLY A 45 12.22 -24.18 -17.28
C GLY A 45 12.06 -24.55 -15.79
N ALA A 46 12.13 -25.84 -15.46
CA ALA A 46 11.97 -26.36 -14.10
C ALA A 46 12.86 -25.68 -13.03
N THR A 47 14.05 -25.20 -13.44
CA THR A 47 14.96 -24.41 -12.59
C THR A 47 14.30 -23.15 -11.99
N GLY A 48 13.46 -22.42 -12.73
CA GLY A 48 12.73 -21.25 -12.21
C GLY A 48 11.36 -21.58 -11.61
N ARG A 49 11.00 -22.87 -11.52
CA ARG A 49 9.65 -23.36 -11.25
C ARG A 49 9.63 -24.47 -10.18
N ASN A 50 10.42 -24.29 -9.13
CA ASN A 50 10.47 -25.10 -7.90
C ASN A 50 10.40 -24.18 -6.67
N HIS A 51 10.49 -24.72 -5.45
CA HIS A 51 10.39 -23.96 -4.19
C HIS A 51 11.60 -23.06 -3.88
N GLY A 52 12.74 -23.24 -4.53
CA GLY A 52 14.03 -22.69 -4.07
C GLY A 52 14.63 -23.45 -2.87
N LEU A 53 14.30 -24.73 -2.69
CA LEU A 53 14.73 -25.56 -1.55
C LEU A 53 16.15 -26.12 -1.77
N LEU A 54 17.09 -25.81 -0.86
CA LEU A 54 18.39 -26.45 -0.74
C LEU A 54 18.30 -27.60 0.28
N HIS A 55 17.63 -28.70 -0.08
CA HIS A 55 17.46 -29.81 0.86
C HIS A 55 18.76 -30.58 1.11
N SER A 56 18.89 -31.10 2.33
CA SER A 56 19.92 -32.04 2.78
C SER A 56 19.85 -33.41 2.09
N GLY A 57 18.70 -33.76 1.48
CA GLY A 57 18.43 -35.11 0.97
C GLY A 57 17.68 -36.01 1.95
N ALA A 58 17.42 -35.56 3.18
CA ALA A 58 16.82 -36.37 4.26
C ALA A 58 15.53 -37.10 3.85
N ARG A 59 14.65 -36.43 3.09
CA ARG A 59 13.41 -36.98 2.52
C ARG A 59 13.62 -38.24 1.65
N TYR A 60 14.77 -38.37 0.99
CA TYR A 60 15.10 -39.52 0.14
C TYR A 60 15.79 -40.65 0.90
N ALA A 61 16.40 -40.39 2.06
CA ALA A 61 17.25 -41.37 2.74
C ALA A 61 16.56 -42.72 3.01
N VAL A 62 15.24 -42.70 3.24
CA VAL A 62 14.38 -43.88 3.47
C VAL A 62 13.93 -44.62 2.20
N THR A 63 14.20 -44.09 1.00
CA THR A 63 13.80 -44.69 -0.29
C THR A 63 14.95 -44.84 -1.29
N ASP A 64 15.96 -43.97 -1.19
CA ASP A 64 17.09 -43.82 -2.09
C ASP A 64 18.24 -43.17 -1.29
N GLY A 65 19.01 -44.02 -0.62
CA GLY A 65 20.14 -43.64 0.21
C GLY A 65 21.39 -43.17 -0.57
N GLU A 66 21.38 -43.29 -1.90
CA GLU A 66 22.46 -42.83 -2.78
C GLU A 66 22.21 -41.38 -3.19
N SER A 67 21.02 -41.07 -3.72
CA SER A 67 20.55 -39.68 -3.90
C SER A 67 20.69 -38.86 -2.62
N ALA A 68 20.44 -39.45 -1.45
CA ALA A 68 20.56 -38.76 -0.17
C ALA A 68 22.01 -38.32 0.14
N LYS A 69 23.01 -39.14 -0.23
CA LYS A 69 24.44 -38.82 -0.08
C LYS A 69 24.88 -37.72 -1.05
N GLU A 70 24.55 -37.87 -2.34
CA GLU A 70 24.79 -36.83 -3.35
C GLU A 70 24.26 -35.47 -2.89
N CYS A 71 23.03 -35.45 -2.37
CA CYS A 71 22.36 -34.24 -1.93
C CYS A 71 23.07 -33.55 -0.76
N ILE A 72 23.55 -34.28 0.25
CA ILE A 72 24.21 -33.65 1.40
C ILE A 72 25.64 -33.18 1.09
N GLU A 73 26.35 -33.88 0.21
CA GLU A 73 27.67 -33.48 -0.26
C GLU A 73 27.58 -32.21 -1.12
N GLU A 74 26.69 -32.20 -2.12
CA GLU A 74 26.44 -31.02 -2.94
C GLU A 74 25.87 -29.85 -2.11
N ASN A 75 25.00 -30.09 -1.13
CA ASN A 75 24.52 -29.06 -0.20
C ASN A 75 25.68 -28.38 0.56
N ARG A 76 26.67 -29.16 1.04
CA ARG A 76 27.90 -28.65 1.69
C ARG A 76 28.84 -27.93 0.71
N ILE A 77 28.84 -28.31 -0.57
CA ILE A 77 29.62 -27.64 -1.62
C ILE A 77 28.97 -26.31 -2.00
N LEU A 78 27.67 -26.31 -2.31
CA LEU A 78 26.92 -25.13 -2.74
C LEU A 78 26.92 -24.02 -1.67
N ARG A 79 26.73 -24.35 -0.39
CA ARG A 79 26.87 -23.39 0.73
C ARG A 79 28.23 -22.67 0.77
N ARG A 80 29.28 -23.29 0.20
CA ARG A 80 30.65 -22.75 0.15
C ARG A 80 30.89 -21.92 -1.10
N ILE A 81 30.50 -22.43 -2.27
CA ILE A 81 30.81 -21.79 -3.57
C ILE A 81 29.77 -20.74 -4.00
N ALA A 82 28.53 -20.82 -3.51
CA ALA A 82 27.39 -20.02 -3.95
C ALA A 82 26.77 -19.20 -2.79
N ARG A 83 27.61 -18.66 -1.89
CA ARG A 83 27.20 -18.00 -0.63
C ARG A 83 26.07 -16.98 -0.78
N HIS A 84 26.12 -16.10 -1.79
CA HIS A 84 25.09 -15.08 -2.01
C HIS A 84 23.77 -15.60 -2.62
N CYS A 85 23.77 -16.84 -3.12
CA CYS A 85 22.57 -17.49 -3.64
C CYS A 85 21.79 -18.24 -2.55
N ILE A 86 22.33 -18.39 -1.33
CA ILE A 86 21.88 -19.38 -0.35
C ILE A 86 21.60 -18.75 1.02
N GLU A 87 20.45 -19.10 1.59
CA GLU A 87 20.08 -18.74 2.97
C GLU A 87 20.28 -19.94 3.91
N PRO A 88 21.06 -19.80 5.01
CA PRO A 88 21.32 -20.87 5.96
C PRO A 88 20.17 -21.02 6.96
N THR A 89 19.02 -21.54 6.49
CA THR A 89 17.81 -21.60 7.32
C THR A 89 17.76 -22.79 8.28
N ASP A 90 18.38 -23.93 7.98
CA ASP A 90 18.00 -25.27 8.47
C ASP A 90 16.58 -25.70 8.03
N GLY A 91 16.25 -26.97 8.29
CA GLY A 91 14.91 -27.52 8.16
C GLY A 91 14.44 -28.29 9.39
N LEU A 92 13.12 -28.32 9.58
CA LEU A 92 12.39 -29.08 10.58
C LEU A 92 11.41 -30.03 9.88
N PHE A 93 11.59 -31.33 10.07
CA PHE A 93 10.62 -32.34 9.68
C PHE A 93 9.71 -32.60 10.88
N ILE A 94 8.45 -32.16 10.82
CA ILE A 94 7.49 -32.24 11.93
C ILE A 94 6.53 -33.40 11.77
N THR A 95 6.20 -34.07 12.87
CA THR A 95 5.21 -35.14 12.97
C THR A 95 3.97 -34.58 13.65
N LEU A 96 2.79 -34.70 13.03
CA LEU A 96 1.51 -34.29 13.62
C LEU A 96 0.73 -35.50 14.17
N PRO A 97 -0.37 -35.32 14.92
CA PRO A 97 -1.13 -36.43 15.51
C PRO A 97 -1.74 -37.40 14.48
N GLU A 98 -1.91 -36.97 13.23
CA GLU A 98 -2.35 -37.83 12.12
C GLU A 98 -1.21 -38.52 11.34
N ASP A 99 0.06 -38.32 11.75
CA ASP A 99 1.23 -39.02 11.21
C ASP A 99 1.71 -40.13 12.18
N ASP A 100 2.34 -41.18 11.64
CA ASP A 100 2.98 -42.22 12.46
C ASP A 100 4.33 -41.76 13.02
N LEU A 101 4.40 -41.57 14.34
CA LEU A 101 5.62 -41.19 15.06
C LEU A 101 6.72 -42.25 14.95
N ALA A 102 6.41 -43.53 14.73
CA ALA A 102 7.42 -44.57 14.58
C ALA A 102 8.32 -44.34 13.34
N PHE A 103 7.79 -43.73 12.28
CA PHE A 103 8.53 -43.36 11.07
C PHE A 103 9.76 -42.48 11.37
N GLN A 104 9.69 -41.62 12.40
CA GLN A 104 10.75 -40.70 12.79
C GLN A 104 12.07 -41.44 13.11
N SER A 105 11.99 -42.62 13.72
CA SER A 105 13.16 -43.43 14.11
C SER A 105 13.93 -43.96 12.89
N GLY A 106 13.22 -44.57 11.93
CA GLY A 106 13.80 -45.04 10.67
C GLY A 106 14.30 -43.89 9.80
N PHE A 107 13.60 -42.75 9.80
CA PHE A 107 14.02 -41.54 9.10
C PHE A 107 15.36 -41.01 9.62
N ILE A 108 15.55 -40.92 10.94
CA ILE A 108 16.83 -40.49 11.55
C ILE A 108 17.96 -41.48 11.22
N ALA A 109 17.71 -42.79 11.39
CA ALA A 109 18.72 -43.82 11.11
C ALA A 109 19.18 -43.80 9.64
N ALA A 110 18.23 -43.69 8.71
CA ALA A 110 18.53 -43.57 7.28
C ALA A 110 19.30 -42.27 6.95
N CYS A 111 18.93 -41.14 7.58
CA CYS A 111 19.69 -39.89 7.43
C CYS A 111 21.15 -40.05 7.90
N HIS A 112 21.38 -40.67 9.05
CA HIS A 112 22.75 -40.93 9.55
C HIS A 112 23.53 -41.85 8.60
N GLN A 113 22.90 -42.90 8.05
CA GLN A 113 23.51 -43.79 7.04
C GLN A 113 23.85 -43.06 5.72
N ALA A 114 23.11 -42.00 5.38
CA ALA A 114 23.40 -41.11 4.26
C ALA A 114 24.39 -39.97 4.61
N GLY A 115 24.94 -39.94 5.83
CA GLY A 115 25.87 -38.88 6.27
C GLY A 115 25.19 -37.54 6.55
N ILE A 116 23.86 -37.52 6.74
CA ILE A 116 23.04 -36.35 7.03
C ILE A 116 22.88 -36.20 8.55
N PRO A 117 23.32 -35.07 9.14
CA PRO A 117 22.97 -34.73 10.52
C PRO A 117 21.44 -34.64 10.68
N ALA A 118 20.88 -35.52 11.50
CA ALA A 118 19.47 -35.56 11.85
C ALA A 118 19.33 -35.67 13.37
N GLU A 119 18.59 -34.75 13.98
CA GLU A 119 18.50 -34.59 15.44
C GLU A 119 17.03 -34.50 15.86
N ALA A 120 16.58 -35.40 16.72
CA ALA A 120 15.23 -35.33 17.29
C ALA A 120 15.14 -34.17 18.30
N LEU A 121 14.05 -33.41 18.25
CA LEU A 121 13.77 -32.30 19.16
C LEU A 121 12.45 -32.52 19.93
N ASP A 122 12.38 -32.04 21.17
CA ASP A 122 11.12 -31.89 21.89
C ASP A 122 10.20 -30.90 21.14
N PRO A 123 8.89 -31.13 21.04
CA PRO A 123 7.97 -30.23 20.35
C PRO A 123 8.03 -28.77 20.78
N LYS A 124 8.28 -28.48 22.07
CA LYS A 124 8.39 -27.11 22.58
C LYS A 124 9.66 -26.43 22.08
N ASP A 125 10.73 -27.19 21.89
CA ASP A 125 11.99 -26.69 21.35
C ASP A 125 11.92 -26.50 19.83
N ALA A 126 11.19 -27.35 19.12
CA ALA A 126 10.85 -27.14 17.72
C ALA A 126 10.02 -25.84 17.52
N LEU A 127 8.97 -25.64 18.32
CA LEU A 127 8.14 -24.43 18.30
C LEU A 127 8.90 -23.17 18.77
N ARG A 128 9.92 -23.33 19.61
CA ARG A 128 10.83 -22.24 20.04
C ARG A 128 11.84 -21.86 18.95
N LEU A 129 12.18 -22.78 18.05
CA LEU A 129 12.99 -22.52 16.85
C LEU A 129 12.17 -22.02 15.66
N GLU A 130 10.92 -22.46 15.55
CA GLU A 130 9.99 -22.07 14.49
C GLU A 130 8.56 -21.85 15.03
N PRO A 131 8.23 -20.62 15.50
CA PRO A 131 6.92 -20.32 16.07
C PRO A 131 5.74 -20.37 15.08
N SER A 132 5.99 -20.48 13.77
CA SER A 132 4.92 -20.65 12.77
C SER A 132 4.49 -22.10 12.56
N ALA A 133 5.29 -23.08 13.02
CA ALA A 133 4.97 -24.49 12.93
C ALA A 133 3.71 -24.83 13.75
N ASN A 134 2.97 -25.86 13.31
CA ASN A 134 1.72 -26.26 13.94
C ASN A 134 1.91 -26.64 15.44
N PRO A 135 1.23 -25.95 16.38
CA PRO A 135 1.41 -26.19 17.82
C PRO A 135 0.93 -27.56 18.31
N SER A 136 0.21 -28.32 17.47
CA SER A 136 -0.20 -29.70 17.76
C SER A 136 0.87 -30.76 17.40
N LEU A 137 2.06 -30.37 16.95
CA LEU A 137 3.10 -31.33 16.56
C LEU A 137 3.58 -32.19 17.75
N ILE A 138 3.75 -33.50 17.51
CA ILE A 138 4.08 -34.51 18.53
C ILE A 138 5.55 -34.94 18.49
N GLY A 139 6.28 -34.57 17.44
CA GLY A 139 7.73 -34.79 17.32
C GLY A 139 8.32 -33.94 16.18
N ALA A 140 9.62 -33.68 16.24
CA ALA A 140 10.33 -32.97 15.17
C ALA A 140 11.76 -33.49 14.98
N VAL A 141 12.29 -33.37 13.76
CA VAL A 141 13.69 -33.65 13.43
C VAL A 141 14.33 -32.44 12.75
N ARG A 142 15.44 -31.94 13.29
CA ARG A 142 16.28 -30.91 12.65
C ARG A 142 17.25 -31.54 11.66
N VAL A 143 17.35 -30.96 10.46
CA VAL A 143 18.27 -31.35 9.38
C VAL A 143 18.86 -30.11 8.68
N PRO A 144 20.04 -30.20 8.02
CA PRO A 144 20.70 -29.06 7.37
C PRO A 144 20.12 -28.74 5.99
N ASP A 145 18.81 -28.54 5.90
CA ASP A 145 18.16 -27.90 4.75
C ASP A 145 18.49 -26.39 4.71
N GLY A 146 18.16 -25.73 3.61
CA GLY A 146 18.37 -24.29 3.41
C GLY A 146 17.44 -23.78 2.30
N THR A 147 17.55 -22.51 1.97
CA THR A 147 17.00 -21.99 0.70
C THR A 147 18.09 -21.55 -0.26
N VAL A 148 17.77 -21.59 -1.55
CA VAL A 148 18.62 -21.20 -2.67
C VAL A 148 17.78 -20.46 -3.71
N ASP A 149 18.24 -19.29 -4.15
CA ASP A 149 17.63 -18.57 -5.27
C ASP A 149 18.11 -19.19 -6.59
N PRO A 150 17.25 -19.91 -7.35
CA PRO A 150 17.68 -20.62 -8.54
C PRO A 150 18.01 -19.68 -9.71
N PHE A 151 17.48 -18.45 -9.71
CA PHE A 151 17.76 -17.47 -10.75
C PHE A 151 19.16 -16.88 -10.54
N ARG A 152 19.50 -16.50 -9.29
CA ARG A 152 20.88 -16.08 -8.93
C ARG A 152 21.88 -17.19 -9.19
N LEU A 153 21.60 -18.42 -8.73
CA LEU A 153 22.49 -19.57 -8.95
C LEU A 153 22.77 -19.79 -10.44
N THR A 154 21.72 -19.85 -11.28
CA THR A 154 21.89 -20.06 -12.72
C THR A 154 22.64 -18.90 -13.38
N ALA A 155 22.30 -17.65 -13.03
CA ALA A 155 22.97 -16.47 -13.56
C ALA A 155 24.46 -16.41 -13.19
N ALA A 156 24.83 -16.79 -11.96
CA ALA A 156 26.22 -16.81 -11.52
C ALA A 156 27.05 -17.90 -12.23
N ASN A 157 26.48 -19.07 -12.53
CA ASN A 157 27.16 -20.09 -13.34
C ASN A 157 27.35 -19.61 -14.80
N MET A 158 26.32 -19.00 -15.40
CA MET A 158 26.41 -18.41 -16.74
C MET A 158 27.42 -17.25 -16.82
N LEU A 159 27.54 -16.46 -15.75
CA LEU A 159 28.53 -15.38 -15.65
C LEU A 159 29.95 -15.94 -15.55
N ASP A 160 30.18 -16.97 -14.73
CA ASP A 160 31.50 -17.64 -14.63
C ASP A 160 31.89 -18.27 -15.98
N ALA A 161 30.96 -18.92 -16.67
CA ALA A 161 31.18 -19.47 -18.01
C ALA A 161 31.61 -18.39 -19.02
N LYS A 162 30.92 -17.23 -19.05
CA LYS A 162 31.27 -16.10 -19.92
C LYS A 162 32.59 -15.43 -19.55
N GLU A 163 32.90 -15.30 -18.26
CA GLU A 163 34.19 -14.79 -17.78
C GLU A 163 35.36 -15.75 -18.14
N HIS A 164 35.08 -17.03 -18.38
CA HIS A 164 36.01 -18.03 -18.93
C HIS A 164 35.87 -18.27 -20.46
N GLY A 165 35.11 -17.43 -21.17
CA GLY A 165 35.08 -17.42 -22.65
C GLY A 165 33.96 -18.19 -23.35
N ALA A 166 32.96 -18.71 -22.63
CA ALA A 166 31.78 -19.34 -23.25
C ALA A 166 30.85 -18.31 -23.93
N ASP A 167 30.35 -18.64 -25.12
CA ASP A 167 29.23 -17.93 -25.75
C ASP A 167 27.89 -18.52 -25.27
N VAL A 168 26.90 -17.65 -25.02
CA VAL A 168 25.58 -18.05 -24.49
C VAL A 168 24.48 -17.26 -25.20
N LEU A 169 23.65 -17.93 -25.99
CA LEU A 169 22.60 -17.33 -26.81
C LEU A 169 21.21 -17.70 -26.29
N THR A 170 20.55 -16.70 -25.69
CA THR A 170 19.13 -16.73 -25.31
C THR A 170 18.23 -16.26 -26.45
N GLY A 171 17.07 -16.91 -26.59
CA GLY A 171 16.13 -16.73 -27.70
C GLY A 171 16.37 -17.67 -28.90
N CYS A 172 17.18 -18.72 -28.74
CA CYS A 172 17.59 -19.64 -29.79
C CYS A 172 17.00 -21.03 -29.55
N GLU A 173 15.98 -21.40 -30.33
CA GLU A 173 15.34 -22.71 -30.29
C GLU A 173 16.06 -23.72 -31.19
N ILE A 174 16.21 -24.97 -30.75
CA ILE A 174 16.77 -26.05 -31.58
C ILE A 174 15.67 -26.63 -32.46
N THR A 175 15.87 -26.57 -33.78
CA THR A 175 14.92 -27.07 -34.79
C THR A 175 15.38 -28.36 -35.46
N GLY A 176 16.53 -28.90 -35.06
CA GLY A 176 17.04 -30.20 -35.49
C GLY A 176 18.51 -30.40 -35.13
N LEU A 177 18.97 -31.65 -35.19
CA LEU A 177 20.38 -32.02 -35.07
C LEU A 177 21.00 -32.19 -36.46
N ILE A 178 22.29 -31.90 -36.60
CA ILE A 178 23.04 -32.10 -37.84
C ILE A 178 23.85 -33.40 -37.69
N ARG A 179 23.66 -34.33 -38.65
CA ARG A 179 24.17 -35.69 -38.60
C ARG A 179 24.97 -36.03 -39.86
N GLU A 180 26.07 -36.75 -39.65
CA GLU A 180 26.95 -37.30 -40.69
C GLU A 180 27.11 -38.81 -40.41
N GLY A 181 26.23 -39.62 -41.02
CA GLY A 181 26.12 -41.04 -40.71
C GLY A 181 25.63 -41.29 -39.27
N SER A 182 26.37 -42.10 -38.52
CA SER A 182 26.11 -42.43 -37.11
C SER A 182 26.75 -41.45 -36.12
N ARG A 183 26.94 -40.18 -36.51
CA ARG A 183 27.50 -39.12 -35.67
C ARG A 183 26.69 -37.83 -35.77
N VAL A 184 26.45 -37.18 -34.63
CA VAL A 184 26.00 -35.79 -34.54
C VAL A 184 27.22 -34.86 -34.57
N CYS A 185 27.15 -33.80 -35.38
CA CYS A 185 28.25 -32.84 -35.60
C CYS A 185 27.80 -31.38 -35.47
N GLY A 186 26.57 -31.11 -35.06
CA GLY A 186 26.04 -29.76 -34.91
C GLY A 186 24.53 -29.70 -34.66
N VAL A 187 23.99 -28.48 -34.68
CA VAL A 187 22.57 -28.19 -34.46
C VAL A 187 22.04 -27.14 -35.43
N ARG A 188 20.75 -27.24 -35.77
CA ARG A 188 19.97 -26.19 -36.44
C ARG A 188 19.24 -25.36 -35.41
N VAL A 189 19.21 -24.04 -35.61
CA VAL A 189 18.54 -23.11 -34.71
C VAL A 189 17.56 -22.19 -35.42
N PHE A 190 16.55 -21.73 -34.68
CA PHE A 190 15.78 -20.54 -35.00
C PHE A 190 15.93 -19.50 -33.89
N ASN A 191 16.37 -18.29 -34.25
CA ASN A 191 16.53 -17.18 -33.32
C ASN A 191 15.24 -16.34 -33.31
N HIS A 192 14.48 -16.42 -32.22
CA HIS A 192 13.22 -15.70 -32.04
C HIS A 192 13.38 -14.17 -31.92
N LEU A 193 14.57 -13.69 -31.57
CA LEU A 193 14.87 -12.26 -31.46
C LEU A 193 15.16 -11.63 -32.83
N THR A 194 15.91 -12.32 -33.70
CA THR A 194 16.24 -11.82 -35.05
C THR A 194 15.32 -12.36 -36.16
N ARG A 195 14.47 -13.35 -35.84
CA ARG A 195 13.61 -14.12 -36.77
C ARG A 195 14.38 -14.85 -37.87
N GLN A 196 15.63 -15.24 -37.60
CA GLN A 196 16.51 -15.91 -38.56
C GLN A 196 16.81 -17.36 -38.15
N ALA A 197 16.93 -18.24 -39.15
CA ALA A 197 17.48 -19.58 -38.98
C ALA A 197 19.02 -19.56 -39.05
N GLY A 198 19.67 -20.55 -38.44
CA GLY A 198 21.11 -20.73 -38.48
C GLY A 198 21.57 -22.15 -38.16
N GLU A 199 22.86 -22.42 -38.34
CA GLU A 199 23.50 -23.68 -37.99
C GLU A 199 24.81 -23.42 -37.22
N PHE A 200 25.10 -24.29 -36.25
CA PHE A 200 26.34 -24.31 -35.48
C PHE A 200 26.92 -25.74 -35.48
N ARG A 201 28.25 -25.87 -35.56
CA ARG A 201 28.96 -27.16 -35.61
C ARG A 201 29.85 -27.35 -34.37
N ALA A 202 29.89 -28.57 -33.86
CA ALA A 202 30.81 -29.00 -32.82
C ALA A 202 31.02 -30.52 -32.85
N PRO A 203 32.19 -31.03 -32.43
CA PRO A 203 32.44 -32.47 -32.32
C PRO A 203 31.63 -33.13 -31.20
N MET A 204 31.16 -32.38 -30.20
CA MET A 204 30.26 -32.84 -29.14
C MET A 204 29.03 -31.94 -29.00
N VAL A 205 27.85 -32.54 -28.86
CA VAL A 205 26.57 -31.89 -28.57
C VAL A 205 25.95 -32.51 -27.31
N VAL A 206 25.60 -31.67 -26.35
CA VAL A 206 25.08 -32.06 -25.02
C VAL A 206 23.62 -31.63 -24.87
N ASN A 207 22.73 -32.61 -24.80
CA ASN A 207 21.31 -32.41 -24.54
C ASN A 207 21.06 -32.29 -23.02
N ALA A 208 20.94 -31.05 -22.54
CA ALA A 208 20.62 -30.71 -21.15
C ALA A 208 19.23 -30.05 -21.03
N ALA A 209 18.33 -30.31 -21.98
CA ALA A 209 17.04 -29.63 -22.11
C ALA A 209 15.96 -30.08 -21.09
N GLY A 210 16.30 -30.93 -20.12
CA GLY A 210 15.36 -31.39 -19.09
C GLY A 210 14.18 -32.15 -19.70
N ILE A 211 12.95 -31.68 -19.44
CA ILE A 211 11.72 -32.36 -19.93
C ILE A 211 11.63 -32.33 -21.46
N TRP A 212 12.08 -31.25 -22.10
CA TRP A 212 12.16 -31.14 -23.57
C TRP A 212 13.30 -32.00 -24.16
N GLY A 213 14.12 -32.65 -23.33
CA GLY A 213 15.25 -33.48 -23.76
C GLY A 213 14.84 -34.71 -24.58
N GLN A 214 13.59 -35.18 -24.44
CA GLN A 214 13.05 -36.22 -25.32
C GLN A 214 12.96 -35.73 -26.77
N GLN A 215 12.31 -34.58 -27.01
CA GLN A 215 12.17 -34.00 -28.36
C GLN A 215 13.53 -33.71 -29.03
N ILE A 216 14.55 -33.33 -28.23
CA ILE A 216 15.92 -33.13 -28.73
C ILE A 216 16.58 -34.45 -29.14
N ALA A 217 16.29 -35.57 -28.48
CA ALA A 217 16.78 -36.90 -28.85
C ALA A 217 16.04 -37.47 -30.07
N GLU A 218 14.74 -37.20 -30.21
CA GLU A 218 13.93 -37.60 -31.37
C GLU A 218 14.48 -37.02 -32.69
N TYR A 219 15.13 -35.85 -32.68
CA TYR A 219 15.84 -35.30 -33.84
C TYR A 219 17.06 -36.14 -34.32
N ALA A 220 17.51 -37.13 -33.54
CA ALA A 220 18.54 -38.09 -33.93
C ALA A 220 17.99 -39.51 -34.15
N ASP A 221 16.66 -39.68 -34.23
CA ASP A 221 15.93 -40.96 -34.22
C ASP A 221 16.10 -41.76 -32.91
N LEU A 222 16.44 -41.09 -31.80
CA LEU A 222 16.74 -41.73 -30.51
C LEU A 222 15.57 -41.65 -29.52
N SER A 223 15.38 -42.71 -28.73
CA SER A 223 14.30 -42.81 -27.74
C SER A 223 14.81 -42.50 -26.32
N VAL A 224 14.18 -41.50 -25.68
CA VAL A 224 14.38 -41.12 -24.26
C VAL A 224 13.00 -40.78 -23.66
N LYS A 225 12.26 -41.80 -23.19
CA LYS A 225 10.87 -41.64 -22.74
C LYS A 225 10.76 -40.89 -21.40
N MET A 226 10.11 -39.74 -21.42
CA MET A 226 9.79 -38.93 -20.23
C MET A 226 8.44 -39.31 -19.62
N PHE A 227 8.30 -39.10 -18.31
CA PHE A 227 7.03 -39.17 -17.57
C PHE A 227 6.72 -37.81 -16.91
N PRO A 228 6.00 -36.90 -17.59
CA PRO A 228 5.76 -35.56 -17.07
C PRO A 228 4.94 -35.58 -15.77
N ALA A 229 5.45 -34.91 -14.73
CA ALA A 229 4.73 -34.67 -13.49
C ALA A 229 4.68 -33.18 -13.18
N LYS A 230 3.52 -32.55 -13.39
CA LYS A 230 3.22 -31.17 -13.03
C LYS A 230 3.23 -31.00 -11.51
N GLY A 231 3.68 -29.85 -11.02
CA GLY A 231 3.53 -29.46 -9.64
C GLY A 231 3.31 -27.97 -9.51
N ALA A 232 2.22 -27.60 -8.83
CA ALA A 232 1.86 -26.23 -8.49
C ALA A 232 2.49 -25.81 -7.15
N LEU A 233 2.70 -24.51 -6.98
CA LEU A 233 3.21 -23.85 -5.79
C LEU A 233 2.52 -22.47 -5.62
N LEU A 234 2.40 -22.00 -4.38
CA LEU A 234 1.90 -20.65 -4.06
C LEU A 234 3.01 -19.79 -3.43
N ILE A 235 2.98 -18.48 -3.69
CA ILE A 235 3.83 -17.48 -3.02
C ILE A 235 2.98 -16.62 -2.09
N LEU A 236 3.37 -16.55 -0.82
CA LEU A 236 2.70 -15.78 0.21
C LEU A 236 3.13 -14.30 0.22
N GLY A 237 2.27 -13.44 0.74
CA GLY A 237 2.39 -11.98 0.75
C GLY A 237 3.50 -11.41 1.63
N HIS A 238 4.06 -12.25 2.50
CA HIS A 238 5.23 -12.00 3.33
C HIS A 238 5.78 -13.35 3.80
N ARG A 239 6.99 -13.32 4.35
CA ARG A 239 7.62 -14.47 5.01
C ARG A 239 6.93 -14.78 6.33
N ILE A 240 6.43 -16.00 6.49
CA ILE A 240 5.76 -16.47 7.72
C ILE A 240 6.63 -17.39 8.58
N ASN A 241 7.67 -17.99 8.00
CA ASN A 241 8.57 -18.95 8.65
C ASN A 241 10.05 -18.56 8.46
N ASN A 242 10.91 -19.04 9.35
CA ASN A 242 12.36 -18.86 9.32
C ASN A 242 13.10 -20.14 8.93
N LYS A 243 12.60 -21.31 9.36
CA LYS A 243 13.06 -22.66 9.03
C LYS A 243 12.28 -23.22 7.84
N VAL A 244 12.89 -24.08 7.03
CA VAL A 244 12.13 -24.95 6.10
C VAL A 244 11.29 -25.91 6.95
N ILE A 245 10.00 -26.05 6.66
CA ILE A 245 9.12 -27.01 7.37
C ILE A 245 8.70 -28.11 6.39
N ASN A 246 8.94 -29.37 6.75
CA ASN A 246 8.48 -30.57 6.05
C ASN A 246 7.58 -31.40 6.97
N ARG A 247 6.70 -32.26 6.42
CA ARG A 247 6.12 -33.38 7.21
C ARG A 247 7.15 -34.52 7.36
N CYS A 248 7.26 -35.10 8.54
CA CYS A 248 8.09 -36.29 8.81
C CYS A 248 7.33 -37.58 8.43
N ARG A 249 7.03 -37.76 7.14
CA ARG A 249 6.24 -38.88 6.62
C ARG A 249 6.59 -39.22 5.16
N LYS A 250 5.91 -40.21 4.57
CA LYS A 250 6.00 -40.49 3.12
C LYS A 250 5.49 -39.28 2.30
N PRO A 251 6.14 -38.90 1.17
CA PRO A 251 5.79 -37.69 0.44
C PRO A 251 4.32 -37.59 0.01
N ALA A 252 3.73 -36.41 0.19
CA ALA A 252 2.35 -36.06 -0.16
C ALA A 252 2.27 -34.62 -0.71
N ASP A 253 1.08 -34.21 -1.18
CA ASP A 253 0.87 -32.86 -1.70
C ASP A 253 1.03 -31.78 -0.60
N ALA A 254 1.56 -30.62 -1.00
CA ALA A 254 1.83 -29.43 -0.16
C ALA A 254 2.68 -29.66 1.12
N ASP A 255 3.42 -30.76 1.23
CA ASP A 255 4.11 -31.14 2.46
C ASP A 255 5.45 -30.41 2.73
N ILE A 256 5.72 -29.28 2.04
CA ILE A 256 6.91 -28.41 2.22
C ILE A 256 6.56 -26.91 2.23
N LEU A 257 6.87 -26.23 3.34
CA LEU A 257 6.86 -24.76 3.45
C LEU A 257 8.31 -24.22 3.47
N VAL A 258 8.62 -23.33 2.53
CA VAL A 258 10.00 -22.90 2.21
C VAL A 258 10.12 -21.36 2.33
N PRO A 259 10.98 -20.82 3.20
CA PRO A 259 11.11 -19.38 3.40
C PRO A 259 12.20 -18.79 2.47
N GLY A 260 11.85 -17.80 1.66
CA GLY A 260 12.73 -17.24 0.65
C GLY A 260 12.73 -15.71 0.65
N ASP A 261 13.84 -15.12 1.10
CA ASP A 261 14.03 -13.66 1.08
C ASP A 261 12.94 -12.96 1.94
N THR A 262 12.08 -12.16 1.32
CA THR A 262 10.94 -11.44 1.94
C THR A 262 9.62 -12.22 1.97
N ILE A 263 9.55 -13.41 1.37
CA ILE A 263 8.31 -14.20 1.21
C ILE A 263 8.46 -15.65 1.70
N SER A 264 7.35 -16.39 1.71
CA SER A 264 7.32 -17.85 1.89
C SER A 264 6.63 -18.53 0.70
N LEU A 265 7.04 -19.76 0.39
CA LEU A 265 6.48 -20.58 -0.67
C LEU A 265 5.95 -21.90 -0.10
N ILE A 266 4.70 -22.24 -0.42
CA ILE A 266 4.10 -23.53 -0.08
C ILE A 266 4.02 -24.38 -1.35
N GLY A 267 4.46 -25.64 -1.26
CA GLY A 267 4.41 -26.55 -2.39
C GLY A 267 4.66 -28.00 -1.97
N THR A 268 4.29 -28.98 -2.79
CA THR A 268 3.80 -28.84 -4.17
C THR A 268 2.79 -29.95 -4.48
N THR A 269 1.95 -29.77 -5.49
CA THR A 269 1.09 -30.86 -6.00
C THR A 269 1.89 -31.84 -6.87
N SER A 270 1.38 -33.04 -7.09
CA SER A 270 2.00 -34.02 -8.00
C SER A 270 0.99 -34.66 -8.97
N THR A 271 0.69 -33.97 -10.08
CA THR A 271 -0.25 -34.42 -11.11
C THR A 271 0.49 -34.92 -12.35
N HIS A 272 0.18 -36.12 -12.84
CA HIS A 272 0.68 -36.58 -14.15
C HIS A 272 -0.02 -35.82 -15.29
N ILE A 273 0.72 -35.52 -16.37
CA ILE A 273 0.19 -34.91 -17.59
C ILE A 273 0.83 -35.58 -18.81
N ASP A 274 0.16 -35.50 -19.96
CA ASP A 274 0.67 -35.96 -21.25
C ASP A 274 1.82 -35.07 -21.76
N TYR A 275 2.63 -35.60 -22.69
CA TYR A 275 3.88 -34.95 -23.12
C TYR A 275 3.66 -33.70 -24.00
N ASP A 276 2.54 -33.62 -24.72
CA ASP A 276 2.13 -32.41 -25.46
C ASP A 276 1.75 -31.25 -24.50
N GLN A 277 1.36 -31.56 -23.26
CA GLN A 277 0.95 -30.59 -22.26
C GLN A 277 2.13 -30.00 -21.44
N ILE A 278 3.39 -30.34 -21.72
CA ILE A 278 4.53 -29.92 -20.87
C ILE A 278 4.76 -28.41 -20.81
N ASP A 279 4.42 -27.66 -21.85
CA ASP A 279 4.45 -26.18 -21.86
C ASP A 279 3.16 -25.55 -21.27
N ASN A 280 2.12 -26.33 -21.01
CA ASN A 280 0.82 -25.90 -20.47
C ASN A 280 0.84 -25.75 -18.93
N MET A 281 1.62 -24.79 -18.42
CA MET A 281 1.94 -24.66 -16.99
C MET A 281 0.97 -23.80 -16.17
N TYR A 282 -0.35 -23.87 -16.44
CA TYR A 282 -1.35 -23.20 -15.60
C TYR A 282 -1.58 -23.93 -14.27
N VAL A 283 -1.96 -23.17 -13.24
CA VAL A 283 -2.44 -23.67 -11.95
C VAL A 283 -3.94 -23.49 -11.90
N THR A 284 -4.67 -24.57 -11.61
CA THR A 284 -6.12 -24.55 -11.41
C THR A 284 -6.49 -24.04 -10.01
N PRO A 285 -7.68 -23.48 -9.78
CA PRO A 285 -8.11 -23.11 -8.43
C PRO A 285 -8.20 -24.31 -7.48
N GLY A 286 -8.46 -25.52 -7.98
CA GLY A 286 -8.41 -26.76 -7.19
C GLY A 286 -7.01 -27.05 -6.63
N GLU A 287 -5.95 -26.87 -7.42
CA GLU A 287 -4.57 -27.00 -6.94
C GLU A 287 -4.22 -25.93 -5.89
N VAL A 288 -4.68 -24.69 -6.07
CA VAL A 288 -4.53 -23.63 -5.06
C VAL A 288 -5.22 -24.01 -3.75
N ASP A 289 -6.45 -24.48 -3.85
CA ASP A 289 -7.29 -24.87 -2.71
C ASP A 289 -6.67 -26.04 -1.90
N THR A 290 -6.08 -27.04 -2.57
CA THR A 290 -5.31 -28.13 -1.93
C THR A 290 -4.03 -27.63 -1.25
N LEU A 291 -3.27 -26.76 -1.92
CA LEU A 291 -2.01 -26.21 -1.39
C LEU A 291 -2.23 -25.37 -0.13
N ILE A 292 -3.38 -24.70 0.01
CA ILE A 292 -3.78 -24.03 1.24
C ILE A 292 -4.13 -25.06 2.32
N HIS A 293 -5.02 -26.02 2.04
CA HIS A 293 -5.55 -26.94 3.05
C HIS A 293 -4.49 -27.84 3.69
N GLU A 294 -3.56 -28.40 2.90
CA GLU A 294 -2.43 -29.18 3.47
C GLU A 294 -1.36 -28.25 4.07
N GLY A 295 -1.18 -27.04 3.53
CA GLY A 295 -0.24 -26.03 4.05
C GLY A 295 -0.61 -25.48 5.43
N GLU A 296 -1.90 -25.29 5.71
CA GLU A 296 -2.42 -24.95 7.04
C GLU A 296 -2.00 -25.95 8.12
N LYS A 297 -1.84 -27.24 7.75
CA LYS A 297 -1.41 -28.29 8.67
C LYS A 297 0.07 -28.16 9.04
N LEU A 298 0.92 -27.65 8.14
CA LEU A 298 2.31 -27.31 8.46
C LEU A 298 2.40 -26.07 9.35
N ALA A 299 1.68 -25.01 8.98
CA ALA A 299 1.73 -23.70 9.63
C ALA A 299 0.34 -23.03 9.59
N PRO A 300 -0.45 -23.05 10.69
CA PRO A 300 -1.84 -22.57 10.69
C PRO A 300 -2.04 -21.10 10.29
N VAL A 301 -1.00 -20.27 10.42
CA VAL A 301 -1.01 -18.87 9.94
C VAL A 301 -1.17 -18.75 8.42
N LEU A 302 -0.81 -19.79 7.66
CA LEU A 302 -0.88 -19.82 6.19
C LEU A 302 -2.29 -19.57 5.67
N GLY A 303 -3.33 -20.16 6.29
CA GLY A 303 -4.73 -20.00 5.86
C GLY A 303 -5.27 -18.57 5.95
N GLN A 304 -4.65 -17.73 6.78
CA GLN A 304 -4.97 -16.31 6.92
C GLN A 304 -3.98 -15.40 6.17
N THR A 305 -2.94 -15.98 5.58
CA THR A 305 -1.88 -15.24 4.88
C THR A 305 -2.27 -14.97 3.44
N ARG A 306 -2.21 -13.70 3.02
CA ARG A 306 -2.45 -13.30 1.62
C ARG A 306 -1.55 -14.11 0.68
N ILE A 307 -2.09 -14.56 -0.45
CA ILE A 307 -1.33 -15.15 -1.56
C ILE A 307 -1.12 -14.08 -2.65
N LEU A 308 0.10 -13.99 -3.19
CA LEU A 308 0.45 -13.06 -4.27
C LEU A 308 0.25 -13.67 -5.65
N ARG A 309 0.70 -14.92 -5.83
CA ARG A 309 0.57 -15.67 -7.08
C ARG A 309 0.70 -17.18 -6.87
N ALA A 310 0.14 -17.94 -7.79
CA ALA A 310 0.50 -19.34 -8.03
C ALA A 310 1.51 -19.47 -9.18
N TYR A 311 2.13 -20.65 -9.32
CA TYR A 311 2.82 -21.10 -10.53
C TYR A 311 2.98 -22.62 -10.55
N ALA A 312 3.17 -23.19 -11.74
CA ALA A 312 3.54 -24.60 -11.90
C ALA A 312 4.88 -24.77 -12.64
N GLY A 313 5.45 -25.96 -12.46
CA GLY A 313 6.54 -26.51 -13.27
C GLY A 313 6.32 -28.00 -13.53
N VAL A 314 7.05 -28.54 -14.50
CA VAL A 314 7.02 -29.97 -14.87
C VAL A 314 8.37 -30.61 -14.52
N ARG A 315 8.35 -31.78 -13.89
CA ARG A 315 9.54 -32.52 -13.44
C ARG A 315 10.07 -33.41 -14.58
N PRO A 316 11.37 -33.38 -14.92
CA PRO A 316 11.98 -34.26 -15.91
C PRO A 316 12.23 -35.64 -15.29
N LEU A 317 11.23 -36.50 -15.31
CA LEU A 317 11.33 -37.88 -14.84
C LEU A 317 11.48 -38.82 -16.04
N VAL A 318 12.36 -39.82 -15.95
CA VAL A 318 12.74 -40.70 -17.07
C VAL A 318 12.39 -42.15 -16.75
N ALA A 319 11.98 -42.90 -17.76
CA ALA A 319 11.80 -44.35 -17.68
C ALA A 319 13.13 -45.07 -17.39
N SER A 320 13.08 -46.28 -16.82
CA SER A 320 14.12 -47.26 -17.13
C SER A 320 13.83 -47.83 -18.51
N ASP A 321 14.86 -48.14 -19.31
CA ASP A 321 14.67 -48.80 -20.61
C ASP A 321 13.95 -50.17 -20.45
N ASP A 322 14.12 -50.82 -19.29
CA ASP A 322 13.44 -52.08 -18.91
C ASP A 322 12.01 -51.91 -18.36
N ASP A 323 11.54 -50.69 -18.07
CA ASP A 323 10.18 -50.43 -17.57
C ASP A 323 9.44 -49.34 -18.39
N PRO A 324 8.81 -49.72 -19.52
CA PRO A 324 7.99 -48.81 -20.30
C PRO A 324 6.70 -48.37 -19.59
N THR A 325 6.34 -48.93 -18.42
CA THR A 325 5.15 -48.58 -17.64
C THR A 325 5.36 -47.43 -16.64
N GLY A 326 6.62 -47.11 -16.32
CA GLY A 326 6.96 -45.99 -15.44
C GLY A 326 6.72 -46.23 -13.95
N ARG A 327 6.70 -47.50 -13.51
CA ARG A 327 6.59 -47.89 -12.10
C ARG A 327 7.93 -47.77 -11.36
N SER A 328 9.05 -47.97 -12.06
CA SER A 328 10.42 -47.80 -11.53
C SER A 328 11.09 -46.49 -11.98
N VAL A 329 10.34 -45.39 -12.05
CA VAL A 329 10.84 -44.07 -12.44
C VAL A 329 11.89 -43.55 -11.44
N SER A 330 13.13 -43.39 -11.92
CA SER A 330 14.23 -42.89 -11.11
C SER A 330 14.14 -41.38 -10.86
N ARG A 331 14.64 -40.96 -9.69
CA ARG A 331 14.88 -39.54 -9.32
C ARG A 331 16.38 -39.23 -9.17
N GLY A 332 17.25 -40.18 -9.53
CA GLY A 332 18.70 -40.01 -9.60
C GLY A 332 19.15 -39.22 -10.82
N ILE A 333 20.46 -39.05 -10.98
CA ILE A 333 21.07 -38.45 -12.18
C ILE A 333 21.05 -39.48 -13.31
N VAL A 334 20.70 -39.07 -14.54
CA VAL A 334 20.72 -39.94 -15.73
C VAL A 334 21.59 -39.32 -16.81
N LEU A 335 22.74 -39.94 -17.09
CA LEU A 335 23.66 -39.60 -18.18
C LEU A 335 23.65 -40.72 -19.23
N LEU A 336 23.29 -40.39 -20.47
CA LEU A 336 23.24 -41.32 -21.60
C LEU A 336 24.40 -41.03 -22.57
N ASP A 337 25.36 -41.94 -22.62
CA ASP A 337 26.37 -42.00 -23.68
C ASP A 337 25.75 -42.70 -24.91
N HIS A 338 25.20 -41.92 -25.84
CA HIS A 338 24.50 -42.47 -27.00
C HIS A 338 25.42 -43.22 -27.97
N ALA A 339 26.74 -43.04 -27.91
CA ALA A 339 27.68 -43.88 -28.66
C ALA A 339 27.79 -45.29 -28.06
N LYS A 340 27.66 -45.43 -26.73
CA LYS A 340 27.67 -46.74 -26.04
C LYS A 340 26.29 -47.41 -26.01
N ARG A 341 25.20 -46.63 -25.88
CA ARG A 341 23.81 -47.14 -25.80
C ARG A 341 23.14 -47.34 -27.16
N ASP A 342 23.30 -46.37 -28.07
CA ASP A 342 22.49 -46.26 -29.30
C ASP A 342 23.34 -46.27 -30.60
N GLY A 343 24.67 -46.34 -30.49
CA GLY A 343 25.61 -46.24 -31.62
C GLY A 343 25.76 -44.84 -32.24
N MET A 344 25.21 -43.79 -31.62
CA MET A 344 25.24 -42.41 -32.13
C MET A 344 26.36 -41.60 -31.46
N ASP A 345 27.46 -41.36 -32.19
CA ASP A 345 28.62 -40.62 -31.68
C ASP A 345 28.41 -39.09 -31.69
N GLY A 346 29.21 -38.37 -30.92
CA GLY A 346 29.15 -36.91 -30.79
C GLY A 346 27.93 -36.36 -30.02
N PHE A 347 27.06 -37.22 -29.48
CA PHE A 347 25.83 -36.82 -28.77
C PHE A 347 25.71 -37.49 -27.40
N ILE A 348 25.35 -36.71 -26.36
CA ILE A 348 25.05 -37.21 -25.01
C ILE A 348 23.82 -36.51 -24.45
N THR A 349 23.01 -37.21 -23.65
CA THR A 349 21.86 -36.63 -22.93
C THR A 349 22.08 -36.69 -21.43
N ILE A 350 21.82 -35.58 -20.72
CA ILE A 350 21.95 -35.45 -19.27
C ILE A 350 20.66 -34.88 -18.68
N THR A 351 19.97 -35.69 -17.88
CA THR A 351 18.61 -35.43 -17.41
C THR A 351 18.34 -36.13 -16.06
N GLY A 352 17.08 -36.13 -15.61
CA GLY A 352 16.74 -36.48 -14.23
C GLY A 352 17.36 -35.48 -13.25
N GLY A 353 17.91 -36.00 -12.16
CA GLY A 353 18.64 -35.24 -11.16
C GLY A 353 17.77 -34.22 -10.41
N LYS A 354 18.43 -33.29 -9.72
CA LYS A 354 17.80 -32.37 -8.75
C LYS A 354 18.54 -31.02 -8.77
N LEU A 355 17.88 -29.93 -8.37
CA LEU A 355 18.48 -28.57 -8.44
C LEU A 355 19.81 -28.46 -7.68
N MET A 356 19.96 -29.12 -6.54
CA MET A 356 21.19 -29.10 -5.75
C MET A 356 22.29 -30.01 -6.31
N THR A 357 21.96 -31.07 -7.07
CA THR A 357 22.98 -31.95 -7.68
C THR A 357 23.43 -31.48 -9.06
N TYR A 358 23.01 -30.29 -9.51
CA TYR A 358 23.30 -29.77 -10.86
C TYR A 358 24.81 -29.68 -11.18
N ARG A 359 25.66 -29.48 -10.16
CA ARG A 359 27.11 -29.33 -10.33
C ARG A 359 27.78 -30.71 -10.49
N LEU A 360 27.34 -31.72 -9.74
CA LEU A 360 27.69 -33.13 -9.97
C LEU A 360 27.20 -33.63 -11.35
N MET A 361 25.96 -33.32 -11.74
CA MET A 361 25.45 -33.61 -13.09
C MET A 361 26.31 -32.98 -14.19
N ALA A 362 26.77 -31.74 -13.95
CA ALA A 362 27.63 -31.02 -14.89
C ALA A 362 29.04 -31.60 -14.96
N GLU A 363 29.60 -32.01 -13.83
CA GLU A 363 30.89 -32.69 -13.73
C GLU A 363 30.88 -33.99 -14.54
N TRP A 364 29.92 -34.89 -14.33
CA TRP A 364 29.82 -36.16 -15.06
C TRP A 364 29.65 -35.96 -16.58
N ALA A 365 28.76 -35.05 -17.00
CA ALA A 365 28.57 -34.76 -18.42
C ALA A 365 29.82 -34.11 -19.06
N THR A 366 30.55 -33.27 -18.30
CA THR A 366 31.79 -32.65 -18.76
C THR A 366 32.95 -33.63 -18.80
N ASP A 367 33.04 -34.56 -17.85
CA ASP A 367 34.05 -35.62 -17.83
C ASP A 367 33.94 -36.50 -19.07
N LEU A 368 32.71 -36.89 -19.47
CA LEU A 368 32.47 -37.64 -20.69
C LEU A 368 32.79 -36.83 -21.97
N VAL A 369 32.50 -35.52 -22.00
CA VAL A 369 32.94 -34.63 -23.10
C VAL A 369 34.47 -34.54 -23.15
N CYS A 370 35.12 -34.46 -21.99
CA CYS A 370 36.58 -34.43 -21.87
C CYS A 370 37.23 -35.75 -22.32
N GLU A 371 36.67 -36.91 -21.97
CA GLU A 371 37.06 -38.25 -22.48
C GLU A 371 37.04 -38.25 -24.01
N ARG A 372 35.91 -37.85 -24.61
CA ARG A 372 35.71 -37.86 -26.07
C ARG A 372 36.56 -36.84 -26.83
N LEU A 373 37.00 -35.77 -26.19
CA LEU A 373 37.87 -34.74 -26.78
C LEU A 373 39.36 -34.87 -26.38
N GLY A 374 39.73 -35.87 -25.58
CA GLY A 374 41.10 -36.05 -25.09
C GLY A 374 41.59 -34.96 -24.12
N ASN A 375 40.69 -34.18 -23.50
CA ASN A 375 41.04 -33.09 -22.60
C ASN A 375 41.20 -33.61 -21.16
N ILE A 376 42.45 -33.73 -20.71
CA ILE A 376 42.81 -34.24 -19.36
C ILE A 376 42.69 -33.23 -18.21
N LYS A 377 42.13 -32.03 -18.44
CA LYS A 377 42.06 -30.98 -17.41
C LYS A 377 40.97 -31.31 -16.37
N PRO A 378 41.30 -31.44 -15.07
CA PRO A 378 40.36 -31.87 -14.04
C PRO A 378 39.30 -30.80 -13.71
N CYS A 379 38.18 -31.25 -13.13
CA CYS A 379 37.15 -30.35 -12.61
C CYS A 379 37.70 -29.42 -11.52
N SER A 380 37.13 -28.21 -11.44
CA SER A 380 37.39 -27.25 -10.35
C SER A 380 36.10 -26.70 -9.71
N THR A 381 34.92 -27.14 -10.14
CA THR A 381 33.65 -26.49 -9.83
C THR A 381 33.21 -26.60 -8.38
N ALA A 382 33.67 -27.63 -7.65
CA ALA A 382 33.36 -27.88 -6.24
C ALA A 382 34.21 -27.06 -5.25
N SER A 383 35.32 -26.46 -5.71
CA SER A 383 36.22 -25.64 -4.89
C SER A 383 36.23 -24.16 -5.32
N ALA A 384 36.07 -23.89 -6.62
CA ALA A 384 35.96 -22.53 -7.13
C ALA A 384 34.62 -21.88 -6.74
N SER A 385 34.68 -20.73 -6.07
CA SER A 385 33.49 -19.89 -5.83
C SER A 385 32.85 -19.43 -7.15
N LEU A 386 31.55 -19.18 -7.11
CA LEU A 386 30.83 -18.48 -8.16
C LEU A 386 31.01 -16.95 -8.02
N PRO A 387 30.93 -16.20 -9.13
CA PRO A 387 30.73 -14.75 -9.15
C PRO A 387 29.73 -14.24 -8.12
N GLY A 388 30.15 -13.27 -7.29
CA GLY A 388 29.36 -12.74 -6.17
C GLY A 388 29.52 -13.58 -4.89
N SER A 389 30.51 -14.45 -4.78
CA SER A 389 30.76 -15.24 -3.57
C SER A 389 32.25 -15.40 -3.27
N GLU A 390 33.09 -14.56 -3.86
CA GLU A 390 34.52 -14.44 -3.60
C GLU A 390 34.79 -13.94 -2.16
N GLN A 391 33.93 -13.06 -1.60
CA GLN A 391 34.08 -12.48 -0.24
C GLN A 391 32.86 -12.77 0.67
N THR A 392 32.91 -12.41 1.96
CA THR A 392 31.76 -12.54 2.87
C THR A 392 30.79 -11.36 2.79
N ALA A 393 29.58 -11.53 3.34
CA ALA A 393 28.58 -10.47 3.41
C ALA A 393 29.03 -9.30 4.28
N GLU A 394 29.65 -9.55 5.43
CA GLU A 394 30.16 -8.52 6.35
C GLU A 394 31.29 -7.71 5.69
N GLN A 395 32.24 -8.41 5.05
CA GLN A 395 33.34 -7.79 4.28
C GLN A 395 32.83 -6.89 3.16
N THR A 396 31.72 -7.27 2.53
CA THR A 396 31.09 -6.49 1.46
C THR A 396 30.30 -5.30 1.99
N LEU A 397 29.49 -5.49 3.04
CA LEU A 397 28.68 -4.42 3.65
C LEU A 397 29.55 -3.24 4.12
N GLY A 398 30.77 -3.51 4.59
CA GLY A 398 31.78 -2.48 4.92
C GLY A 398 32.36 -1.70 3.73
N LYS A 399 32.12 -2.13 2.48
CA LYS A 399 32.61 -1.48 1.25
C LYS A 399 31.54 -0.66 0.52
N VAL A 400 30.25 -0.93 0.77
CA VAL A 400 29.10 -0.24 0.15
C VAL A 400 28.39 0.70 1.14
N ILE A 401 29.14 1.35 2.05
CA ILE A 401 28.60 2.18 3.14
C ILE A 401 27.76 3.38 2.63
N SER A 402 28.06 3.90 1.43
CA SER A 402 27.35 5.02 0.81
C SER A 402 25.93 4.70 0.33
N LEU A 403 25.52 3.44 0.28
CA LEU A 403 24.14 3.05 -0.03
C LEU A 403 23.26 3.08 1.24
N PRO A 404 22.01 3.57 1.17
CA PRO A 404 21.06 3.50 2.29
C PRO A 404 20.89 2.07 2.82
N PRO A 405 20.73 1.85 4.14
CA PRO A 405 20.89 0.52 4.75
C PRO A 405 20.03 -0.61 4.15
N THR A 406 18.80 -0.31 3.71
CA THR A 406 17.90 -1.26 3.06
C THR A 406 18.40 -1.66 1.68
N ILE A 407 18.65 -0.68 0.80
CA ILE A 407 19.25 -0.87 -0.54
C ILE A 407 20.57 -1.61 -0.42
N ARG A 408 21.42 -1.24 0.55
CA ARG A 408 22.71 -1.86 0.83
C ARG A 408 22.58 -3.34 1.17
N GLY A 409 21.64 -3.70 2.06
CA GLY A 409 21.34 -5.09 2.39
C GLY A 409 20.85 -5.87 1.18
N SER A 410 19.81 -5.39 0.51
CA SER A 410 19.22 -6.04 -0.68
C SER A 410 20.20 -6.14 -1.86
N ALA A 411 21.15 -5.22 -2.00
CA ALA A 411 22.20 -5.26 -3.02
C ALA A 411 23.26 -6.33 -2.74
N VAL A 412 23.81 -6.38 -1.52
CA VAL A 412 24.78 -7.44 -1.12
C VAL A 412 24.12 -8.81 -1.13
N TRP A 413 22.83 -8.90 -0.79
CA TRP A 413 22.07 -10.14 -0.87
C TRP A 413 21.86 -10.63 -2.32
N ARG A 414 21.59 -9.73 -3.28
CA ARG A 414 21.35 -10.12 -4.68
C ARG A 414 22.63 -10.32 -5.52
N HIS A 415 23.70 -9.58 -5.24
CA HIS A 415 24.93 -9.55 -6.07
C HIS A 415 26.21 -9.94 -5.33
N GLY A 416 26.12 -10.26 -4.04
CA GLY A 416 27.29 -10.56 -3.21
C GLY A 416 28.31 -9.43 -3.19
N ASP A 417 29.60 -9.77 -3.27
CA ASP A 417 30.67 -8.77 -3.29
C ASP A 417 30.72 -7.91 -4.56
N ARG A 418 30.06 -8.36 -5.64
CA ARG A 418 29.87 -7.60 -6.87
C ARG A 418 28.83 -6.48 -6.72
N ALA A 419 28.11 -6.38 -5.60
CA ALA A 419 27.31 -5.21 -5.24
C ALA A 419 28.14 -3.90 -5.19
N THR A 420 29.46 -4.00 -5.01
CA THR A 420 30.40 -2.87 -5.15
C THR A 420 30.37 -2.22 -6.54
N ARG A 421 30.00 -2.97 -7.60
CA ARG A 421 29.86 -2.45 -8.98
C ARG A 421 28.62 -1.57 -9.18
N LEU A 422 27.72 -1.49 -8.20
CA LEU A 422 26.52 -0.62 -8.24
C LEU A 422 26.81 0.83 -7.84
N LEU A 423 28.00 1.12 -7.31
CA LEU A 423 28.36 2.43 -6.76
C LEU A 423 28.53 3.48 -7.87
N ASN A 424 27.51 4.32 -8.06
CA ASN A 424 27.54 5.46 -8.98
C ASN A 424 26.83 6.66 -8.32
N ASN A 425 27.53 7.78 -8.19
CA ASN A 425 27.09 8.93 -7.36
C ASN A 425 26.05 9.85 -8.02
N SER A 426 25.50 9.53 -9.21
CA SER A 426 24.48 10.38 -9.84
C SER A 426 23.11 10.25 -9.17
N ARG A 427 22.33 11.36 -9.14
CA ARG A 427 20.97 11.40 -8.59
C ARG A 427 20.09 10.27 -9.17
N LEU A 428 20.14 10.07 -10.50
CA LEU A 428 19.39 9.03 -11.19
C LEU A 428 19.76 7.61 -10.71
N SER A 429 21.06 7.30 -10.53
CA SER A 429 21.51 5.96 -10.13
C SER A 429 20.91 5.50 -8.80
N ASN A 430 20.64 6.44 -7.89
CA ASN A 430 20.09 6.19 -6.56
C ASN A 430 18.54 6.17 -6.51
N SER A 431 17.84 6.58 -7.58
CA SER A 431 16.37 6.52 -7.65
C SER A 431 15.87 5.06 -7.62
N LEU A 432 14.88 4.80 -6.76
CA LEU A 432 14.22 3.49 -6.62
C LEU A 432 13.24 3.22 -7.77
N VAL A 433 13.43 2.09 -8.44
CA VAL A 433 12.54 1.57 -9.49
C VAL A 433 11.43 0.72 -8.87
N CYS A 434 11.78 -0.11 -7.88
CA CYS A 434 10.86 -0.99 -7.16
C CYS A 434 11.11 -0.91 -5.65
N GLU A 435 10.21 -0.25 -4.92
CA GLU A 435 10.28 -0.07 -3.46
C GLU A 435 10.13 -1.41 -2.72
N CYS A 436 9.25 -2.30 -3.21
CA CYS A 436 8.99 -3.63 -2.62
C CYS A 436 10.22 -4.57 -2.57
N GLU A 437 11.23 -4.30 -3.41
CA GLU A 437 12.40 -5.15 -3.64
C GLU A 437 13.72 -4.35 -3.54
N ALA A 438 13.63 -3.07 -3.13
CA ALA A 438 14.72 -2.10 -3.05
C ALA A 438 15.61 -1.98 -4.31
N VAL A 439 15.02 -2.14 -5.50
CA VAL A 439 15.75 -2.04 -6.79
C VAL A 439 16.04 -0.59 -7.12
N THR A 440 17.30 -0.24 -7.40
CA THR A 440 17.71 1.09 -7.89
C THR A 440 17.92 1.13 -9.39
N THR A 441 17.92 2.33 -9.96
CA THR A 441 18.23 2.56 -11.38
C THR A 441 19.67 2.19 -11.72
N GLY A 442 20.61 2.37 -10.79
CA GLY A 442 21.98 1.88 -10.93
C GLY A 442 22.07 0.35 -11.03
N GLU A 443 21.22 -0.37 -10.30
CA GLU A 443 21.09 -1.83 -10.40
C GLU A 443 20.49 -2.28 -11.74
N VAL A 444 19.46 -1.58 -12.25
CA VAL A 444 18.91 -1.85 -13.59
C VAL A 444 19.99 -1.74 -14.66
N ARG A 445 20.81 -0.68 -14.62
CA ARG A 445 21.93 -0.51 -15.55
C ARG A 445 22.98 -1.62 -15.42
N TYR A 446 23.40 -1.98 -14.20
CA TYR A 446 24.32 -3.10 -13.99
C TYR A 446 23.78 -4.44 -14.54
N ALA A 447 22.47 -4.68 -14.42
CA ALA A 447 21.85 -5.88 -14.95
C ALA A 447 21.83 -5.93 -16.50
N ILE A 448 21.73 -4.78 -17.16
CA ILE A 448 21.91 -4.66 -18.62
C ILE A 448 23.38 -4.90 -18.97
N ASP A 449 24.29 -4.10 -18.41
CA ASP A 449 25.71 -4.05 -18.78
C ASP A 449 26.46 -5.37 -18.50
N ALA A 450 26.12 -6.07 -17.40
CA ALA A 450 26.89 -7.22 -16.90
C ALA A 450 26.10 -8.54 -16.79
N LEU A 451 24.77 -8.50 -16.63
CA LEU A 451 23.95 -9.72 -16.41
C LEU A 451 23.13 -10.14 -17.64
N GLY A 452 23.30 -9.43 -18.77
CA GLY A 452 22.75 -9.80 -20.08
C GLY A 452 21.23 -9.63 -20.19
N VAL A 453 20.65 -8.66 -19.49
CA VAL A 453 19.23 -8.30 -19.61
C VAL A 453 18.96 -7.70 -21.00
N LYS A 454 18.00 -8.29 -21.73
CA LYS A 454 17.51 -7.77 -23.03
C LYS A 454 16.08 -7.20 -22.94
N ASN A 455 15.31 -7.59 -21.91
CA ASN A 455 13.90 -7.23 -21.75
C ASN A 455 13.47 -7.21 -20.28
N LEU A 456 12.26 -6.71 -20.00
CA LEU A 456 11.67 -6.66 -18.63
C LEU A 456 11.58 -8.03 -17.92
N GLY A 457 11.31 -9.11 -18.67
CA GLY A 457 11.24 -10.46 -18.13
C GLY A 457 12.59 -10.97 -17.62
N ASP A 458 13.67 -10.64 -18.31
CA ASP A 458 15.06 -10.89 -17.88
C ASP A 458 15.41 -10.00 -16.70
N LEU A 459 15.07 -8.71 -16.75
CA LEU A 459 15.33 -7.76 -15.67
C LEU A 459 14.74 -8.27 -14.35
N ARG A 460 13.47 -8.70 -14.35
CA ARG A 460 12.83 -9.40 -13.23
C ARG A 460 13.65 -10.60 -12.75
N ARG A 461 14.13 -11.46 -13.65
CA ARG A 461 14.95 -12.64 -13.30
C ARG A 461 16.33 -12.29 -12.73
N ARG A 462 16.89 -11.10 -13.02
CA ARG A 462 18.21 -10.67 -12.49
C ARG A 462 18.13 -9.76 -11.26
N THR A 463 17.07 -8.95 -11.09
CA THR A 463 16.98 -7.92 -10.03
C THR A 463 15.76 -8.04 -9.12
N ARG A 464 14.79 -8.91 -9.44
CA ARG A 464 13.48 -9.06 -8.79
C ARG A 464 12.45 -7.94 -9.04
N VAL A 465 12.68 -7.01 -9.97
CA VAL A 465 11.65 -6.04 -10.42
C VAL A 465 10.32 -6.75 -10.71
N GLY A 466 9.23 -6.30 -10.06
CA GLY A 466 7.90 -6.88 -10.20
C GLY A 466 7.67 -8.23 -9.49
N MET A 467 8.62 -8.75 -8.69
CA MET A 467 8.37 -9.93 -7.85
C MET A 467 7.67 -9.60 -6.51
N GLY A 468 7.89 -8.39 -5.98
CA GLY A 468 7.38 -7.95 -4.68
C GLY A 468 5.87 -7.74 -4.61
N THR A 469 5.36 -7.26 -3.48
CA THR A 469 3.92 -7.30 -3.13
C THR A 469 2.96 -6.76 -4.19
N CYS A 470 3.26 -5.64 -4.85
CA CYS A 470 2.44 -5.07 -5.95
C CYS A 470 2.51 -5.84 -7.28
N GLN A 471 3.21 -6.98 -7.33
CA GLN A 471 3.41 -7.90 -8.47
C GLN A 471 3.88 -7.30 -9.81
N GLY A 472 4.17 -6.01 -9.88
CA GLY A 472 4.62 -5.31 -11.09
C GLY A 472 4.00 -3.92 -11.27
N GLU A 473 2.82 -3.68 -10.68
CA GLU A 473 1.97 -2.48 -10.85
C GLU A 473 2.76 -1.16 -10.99
N LEU A 474 3.47 -0.74 -9.94
CA LEU A 474 4.18 0.54 -9.91
C LEU A 474 5.53 0.50 -10.64
N CYS A 475 6.23 -0.63 -10.59
CA CYS A 475 7.64 -0.71 -10.98
C CYS A 475 7.86 -1.13 -12.44
N ALA A 476 6.90 -1.83 -13.08
CA ALA A 476 7.04 -2.28 -14.46
C ALA A 476 7.08 -1.11 -15.44
N CYS A 477 6.23 -0.09 -15.26
CA CYS A 477 6.23 1.11 -16.11
C CYS A 477 7.54 1.90 -15.97
N ARG A 478 8.03 2.08 -14.74
CA ARG A 478 9.32 2.74 -14.47
C ARG A 478 10.48 1.98 -15.11
N ALA A 479 10.49 0.65 -15.00
CA ALA A 479 11.50 -0.20 -15.63
C ALA A 479 11.44 -0.14 -17.16
N ALA A 480 10.24 -0.11 -17.77
CA ALA A 480 10.07 -0.01 -19.22
C ALA A 480 10.65 1.29 -19.78
N GLY A 481 10.39 2.41 -19.11
CA GLY A 481 11.00 3.70 -19.45
C GLY A 481 12.51 3.71 -19.27
N LEU A 482 13.05 3.06 -18.23
CA LEU A 482 14.50 2.93 -18.05
C LEU A 482 15.19 2.07 -19.13
N LEU A 483 14.55 1.00 -19.64
CA LEU A 483 15.10 0.24 -20.78
C LEU A 483 15.17 1.11 -22.05
N GLN A 484 14.16 1.96 -22.27
CA GLN A 484 14.16 2.93 -23.37
C GLN A 484 15.24 3.99 -23.17
N ARG A 485 15.36 4.56 -21.96
CA ARG A 485 16.32 5.63 -21.62
C ARG A 485 17.77 5.15 -21.69
N PHE A 486 18.01 3.87 -21.43
CA PHE A 486 19.30 3.21 -21.65
C PHE A 486 19.47 2.62 -23.06
N GLN A 487 18.62 3.03 -24.02
CA GLN A 487 18.70 2.71 -25.46
C GLN A 487 18.61 1.21 -25.80
N LEU A 488 18.07 0.39 -24.89
CA LEU A 488 17.87 -1.05 -25.08
C LEU A 488 16.60 -1.36 -25.88
N THR A 489 15.61 -0.45 -25.85
CA THR A 489 14.30 -0.62 -26.51
C THR A 489 13.83 0.68 -27.16
N SER A 490 13.11 0.58 -28.29
CA SER A 490 12.34 1.70 -28.84
C SER A 490 11.09 1.97 -27.99
N PRO A 491 10.47 3.16 -28.07
CA PRO A 491 9.23 3.44 -27.33
C PRO A 491 8.09 2.45 -27.62
N ALA A 492 7.96 1.96 -28.86
CA ALA A 492 7.00 0.92 -29.22
C ALA A 492 7.32 -0.42 -28.53
N GLN A 493 8.55 -0.90 -28.67
CA GLN A 493 9.02 -2.14 -28.02
C GLN A 493 8.87 -2.07 -26.49
N SER A 494 9.00 -0.89 -25.90
CA SER A 494 8.87 -0.68 -24.45
C SER A 494 7.42 -0.82 -23.97
N LEU A 495 6.45 -0.38 -24.77
CA LEU A 495 5.03 -0.58 -24.52
C LEU A 495 4.63 -2.06 -24.71
N ASP A 496 5.13 -2.70 -25.77
CA ASP A 496 4.88 -4.13 -26.03
C ASP A 496 5.48 -5.02 -24.93
N GLN A 497 6.71 -4.73 -24.49
CA GLN A 497 7.33 -5.41 -23.36
C GLN A 497 6.57 -5.17 -22.05
N LEU A 498 6.09 -3.96 -21.78
CA LEU A 498 5.28 -3.66 -20.59
C LEU A 498 3.97 -4.47 -20.59
N SER A 499 3.31 -4.56 -21.75
CA SER A 499 2.11 -5.39 -21.93
C SER A 499 2.40 -6.88 -21.70
N HIS A 500 3.39 -7.44 -22.39
CA HIS A 500 3.79 -8.84 -22.21
C HIS A 500 4.21 -9.14 -20.77
N PHE A 501 4.95 -8.22 -20.13
CA PHE A 501 5.38 -8.37 -18.75
C PHE A 501 4.19 -8.48 -17.79
N LEU A 502 3.24 -7.54 -17.84
CA LEU A 502 2.07 -7.54 -16.96
C LEU A 502 1.19 -8.77 -17.20
N ASN A 503 1.06 -9.24 -18.44
CA ASN A 503 0.42 -10.52 -18.76
C ASN A 503 1.13 -11.73 -18.13
N GLU A 504 2.47 -11.81 -18.18
CA GLU A 504 3.25 -12.85 -17.49
C GLU A 504 3.21 -12.76 -15.95
N ARG A 505 2.77 -11.63 -15.37
CA ARG A 505 2.39 -11.55 -13.96
C ARG A 505 0.97 -12.06 -13.75
N TRP A 506 0.01 -11.58 -14.56
CA TRP A 506 -1.40 -11.93 -14.48
C TRP A 506 -1.67 -13.44 -14.53
N LYS A 507 -0.95 -14.19 -15.37
CA LYS A 507 -1.01 -15.67 -15.43
C LYS A 507 -0.88 -16.36 -14.06
N GLY A 508 -0.08 -15.80 -13.14
CA GLY A 508 0.06 -16.32 -11.78
C GLY A 508 -0.91 -15.72 -10.76
N VAL A 509 -1.42 -14.51 -11.02
CA VAL A 509 -2.35 -13.79 -10.13
C VAL A 509 -3.80 -14.26 -10.33
N ARG A 510 -4.22 -14.53 -11.58
CA ARG A 510 -5.57 -15.01 -11.94
C ARG A 510 -6.14 -16.12 -11.03
N PRO A 511 -5.46 -17.27 -10.81
CA PRO A 511 -6.01 -18.34 -9.96
C PRO A 511 -6.06 -18.00 -8.46
N VAL A 512 -5.53 -16.83 -8.05
CA VAL A 512 -5.54 -16.32 -6.67
C VAL A 512 -6.21 -14.93 -6.55
N ALA A 513 -6.99 -14.55 -7.57
CA ALA A 513 -7.62 -13.23 -7.69
C ALA A 513 -8.89 -13.08 -6.84
N TRP A 514 -8.73 -13.19 -5.51
CA TRP A 514 -9.76 -12.84 -4.52
C TRP A 514 -9.20 -11.90 -3.44
N GLY A 515 -10.06 -11.40 -2.56
CA GLY A 515 -9.69 -10.51 -1.46
C GLY A 515 -8.83 -9.33 -1.90
N ASN A 516 -7.79 -9.01 -1.12
CA ASN A 516 -6.88 -7.90 -1.43
C ASN A 516 -6.18 -8.02 -2.80
N THR A 517 -6.00 -9.23 -3.33
CA THR A 517 -5.36 -9.43 -4.65
C THR A 517 -6.30 -9.04 -5.80
N LEU A 518 -7.62 -9.25 -5.66
CA LEU A 518 -8.59 -8.67 -6.60
C LEU A 518 -8.70 -7.15 -6.43
N ARG A 519 -8.63 -6.63 -5.19
CA ARG A 519 -8.70 -5.19 -4.90
C ARG A 519 -7.54 -4.38 -5.51
N GLU A 520 -6.33 -4.93 -5.57
CA GLU A 520 -5.17 -4.33 -6.26
C GLU A 520 -5.30 -4.43 -7.79
N SER A 521 -5.80 -5.58 -8.29
CA SER A 521 -6.11 -5.77 -9.71
C SER A 521 -7.17 -4.76 -10.18
N GLU A 522 -8.16 -4.48 -9.35
CA GLU A 522 -9.15 -3.44 -9.60
C GLU A 522 -8.58 -2.03 -9.46
N PHE A 523 -7.77 -1.72 -8.45
CA PHE A 523 -7.14 -0.40 -8.29
C PHE A 523 -6.38 0.03 -9.56
N THR A 524 -5.78 -0.93 -10.27
CA THR A 524 -5.10 -0.72 -11.56
C THR A 524 -6.06 -0.28 -12.69
N ALA A 525 -7.37 -0.51 -12.54
CA ALA A 525 -8.42 -0.14 -13.50
C ALA A 525 -9.38 0.98 -13.02
N TRP A 526 -9.56 1.16 -11.70
CA TRP A 526 -10.66 1.94 -11.11
C TRP A 526 -10.44 3.46 -11.04
N VAL A 527 -10.17 4.07 -12.20
CA VAL A 527 -9.81 5.49 -12.35
C VAL A 527 -11.00 6.45 -12.13
N TYR A 528 -12.22 5.98 -11.84
CA TYR A 528 -13.46 6.75 -12.08
C TYR A 528 -14.56 6.81 -11.00
N GLN A 529 -15.23 7.97 -11.03
CA GLN A 529 -16.54 8.35 -10.47
C GLN A 529 -16.70 8.67 -8.96
N GLY A 530 -17.70 9.52 -8.69
CA GLY A 530 -18.03 10.10 -7.38
C GLY A 530 -18.58 11.53 -7.47
N LEU A 531 -19.82 11.71 -7.95
CA LEU A 531 -20.44 13.04 -8.18
C LEU A 531 -21.83 13.26 -7.52
N SER A 532 -22.52 12.19 -7.09
CA SER A 532 -23.97 12.21 -6.82
C SER A 532 -24.44 13.12 -5.66
N GLY A 533 -23.55 13.53 -4.75
CA GLY A 533 -23.93 14.28 -3.54
C GLY A 533 -24.39 15.72 -3.80
N ILE A 534 -23.79 16.43 -4.74
CA ILE A 534 -23.99 17.89 -4.89
C ILE A 534 -25.40 18.22 -5.37
N LYS A 535 -25.94 17.43 -6.31
CA LYS A 535 -27.27 17.66 -6.91
C LYS A 535 -28.41 17.64 -5.88
N LEU A 536 -28.27 16.85 -4.82
CA LEU A 536 -29.26 16.77 -3.73
C LEU A 536 -29.27 18.06 -2.89
N ALA A 537 -28.10 18.63 -2.62
CA ALA A 537 -27.94 19.87 -1.87
C ALA A 537 -28.39 21.10 -2.69
N GLU A 538 -28.11 21.14 -4.01
CA GLU A 538 -28.64 22.20 -4.89
C GLU A 538 -30.18 22.17 -4.99
N ASN A 539 -30.81 20.99 -4.83
CA ASN A 539 -32.27 20.83 -4.73
C ASN A 539 -32.82 21.06 -3.30
N GLY A 540 -32.07 21.72 -2.41
CA GLY A 540 -32.53 22.14 -1.07
C GLY A 540 -32.63 21.04 -0.01
N GLN A 541 -32.17 19.81 -0.29
CA GLN A 541 -32.20 18.71 0.68
C GLN A 541 -30.99 18.74 1.61
N ARG A 542 -31.21 18.57 2.92
CA ARG A 542 -30.12 18.37 3.90
C ARG A 542 -29.48 17.00 3.65
N CYS A 543 -28.23 16.98 3.18
CA CYS A 543 -27.53 15.76 2.75
C CYS A 543 -26.29 15.48 3.61
N ALA A 544 -26.05 14.20 3.94
CA ALA A 544 -24.87 13.72 4.64
C ALA A 544 -24.21 12.54 3.89
N ILE A 545 -22.89 12.59 3.72
CA ILE A 545 -22.09 11.58 3.01
C ILE A 545 -21.14 10.90 4.01
N VAL A 546 -21.38 9.62 4.31
CA VAL A 546 -20.46 8.78 5.10
C VAL A 546 -19.52 8.04 4.15
N SER A 547 -18.20 8.14 4.35
CA SER A 547 -17.22 7.51 3.46
C SER A 547 -16.06 6.88 4.22
N ARG A 548 -15.77 5.60 3.90
CA ARG A 548 -14.64 4.82 4.44
C ARG A 548 -13.27 5.39 4.08
N GLY A 549 -13.18 6.26 3.07
CA GLY A 549 -11.90 6.82 2.60
C GLY A 549 -12.03 8.06 1.71
N GLN A 550 -10.96 8.36 0.98
CA GLN A 550 -10.93 9.41 -0.05
C GLN A 550 -11.60 8.92 -1.35
N SER A 551 -12.10 9.84 -2.18
CA SER A 551 -12.67 9.52 -3.48
C SER A 551 -11.61 9.02 -4.47
N ALA A 552 -11.99 8.08 -5.35
CA ALA A 552 -11.17 7.62 -6.48
C ALA A 552 -10.64 8.77 -7.36
N LEU A 553 -11.34 9.92 -7.38
CA LEU A 553 -10.92 11.13 -8.07
C LEU A 553 -9.48 11.58 -7.70
N HIS A 554 -9.00 11.36 -6.47
CA HIS A 554 -7.61 11.66 -6.06
C HIS A 554 -6.53 10.95 -6.89
N PHE A 555 -6.89 9.84 -7.53
CA PHE A 555 -6.00 9.02 -8.36
C PHE A 555 -6.27 9.20 -9.87
N SER A 556 -7.28 10.01 -10.22
CA SER A 556 -7.76 10.17 -11.60
C SER A 556 -6.98 11.20 -12.41
N SER A 557 -7.10 11.14 -13.73
CA SER A 557 -6.51 12.11 -14.67
C SER A 557 -7.12 13.53 -14.61
N GLY A 558 -8.08 13.80 -13.72
CA GLY A 558 -8.89 15.02 -13.71
C GLY A 558 -9.86 15.17 -14.89
N SER A 559 -9.76 14.27 -15.88
CA SER A 559 -10.58 14.24 -17.10
C SER A 559 -11.67 13.17 -16.99
N LEU A 560 -12.86 13.45 -17.50
CA LEU A 560 -14.04 12.60 -17.44
C LEU A 560 -14.34 11.97 -18.81
N ASP A 561 -14.82 10.73 -18.81
CA ASP A 561 -15.20 9.97 -20.00
C ASP A 561 -16.73 9.79 -20.00
N LEU A 562 -17.40 9.99 -21.14
CA LEU A 562 -18.82 9.66 -21.37
C LEU A 562 -18.90 8.74 -22.57
N LEU A 563 -19.40 7.51 -22.37
CA LEU A 563 -19.57 6.47 -23.41
C LEU A 563 -18.47 6.51 -24.50
N SER A 564 -17.24 6.13 -24.17
CA SER A 564 -16.09 6.28 -25.09
C SER A 564 -15.90 5.11 -26.07
N ARG A 565 -16.56 3.96 -25.81
CA ARG A 565 -16.68 2.80 -26.71
C ARG A 565 -18.02 2.09 -26.51
N LEU A 566 -18.48 1.38 -27.54
CA LEU A 566 -19.57 0.40 -27.47
C LEU A 566 -19.08 -0.97 -26.95
N PRO A 567 -19.99 -1.90 -26.55
CA PRO A 567 -19.65 -3.26 -26.10
C PRO A 567 -18.83 -4.08 -27.10
N ASP A 568 -19.04 -3.91 -28.40
CA ASP A 568 -18.23 -4.50 -29.48
C ASP A 568 -16.80 -3.93 -29.60
N GLY A 569 -16.50 -2.83 -28.88
CA GLY A 569 -15.23 -2.11 -28.90
C GLY A 569 -15.19 -0.90 -29.84
N THR A 570 -16.24 -0.60 -30.61
CA THR A 570 -16.30 0.53 -31.55
C THR A 570 -16.05 1.87 -30.83
N PRO A 571 -15.13 2.73 -31.31
CA PRO A 571 -14.89 4.06 -30.73
C PRO A 571 -16.11 4.98 -30.86
N VAL A 572 -16.41 5.74 -29.81
CA VAL A 572 -17.54 6.68 -29.79
C VAL A 572 -17.04 8.12 -29.72
N HIS A 573 -17.22 8.83 -30.84
CA HIS A 573 -16.97 10.27 -30.95
C HIS A 573 -18.20 11.11 -30.61
N GLU A 574 -19.40 10.62 -30.90
CA GLU A 574 -20.67 11.31 -30.67
C GLU A 574 -21.58 10.42 -29.81
N PRO A 575 -21.62 10.62 -28.47
CA PRO A 575 -22.44 9.81 -27.56
C PRO A 575 -23.93 9.80 -27.91
N GLU A 576 -24.44 10.89 -28.50
CA GLU A 576 -25.84 11.05 -28.91
C GLU A 576 -26.27 10.03 -29.98
N ALA A 577 -25.37 9.63 -30.88
CA ALA A 577 -25.63 8.55 -31.84
C ALA A 577 -25.39 7.16 -31.22
N ALA A 578 -24.31 7.00 -30.46
CA ALA A 578 -23.92 5.70 -29.91
C ALA A 578 -24.88 5.16 -28.83
N LEU A 579 -25.66 6.02 -28.16
CA LEU A 579 -26.64 5.59 -27.15
C LEU A 579 -27.75 4.69 -27.70
N GLU A 580 -28.06 4.76 -29.00
CA GLU A 580 -29.05 3.88 -29.65
C GLU A 580 -28.46 2.49 -29.88
N SER A 581 -27.29 2.39 -30.52
CA SER A 581 -26.58 1.11 -30.70
C SER A 581 -26.19 0.45 -29.36
N LEU A 582 -25.96 1.24 -28.31
CA LEU A 582 -25.74 0.72 -26.96
C LEU A 582 -26.97 0.03 -26.37
N ALA A 583 -28.18 0.53 -26.68
CA ALA A 583 -29.43 -0.10 -26.23
C ALA A 583 -29.69 -1.43 -26.96
N GLU A 584 -29.28 -1.54 -28.24
CA GLU A 584 -29.33 -2.78 -29.00
C GLU A 584 -28.29 -3.81 -28.52
N GLN A 585 -27.02 -3.40 -28.37
CA GLN A 585 -25.93 -4.31 -27.95
C GLN A 585 -25.98 -4.69 -26.47
N ALA A 586 -26.49 -3.80 -25.61
CA ALA A 586 -26.53 -3.99 -24.16
C ALA A 586 -27.79 -3.34 -23.56
N PRO A 587 -28.99 -3.94 -23.73
CA PRO A 587 -30.24 -3.38 -23.22
C PRO A 587 -30.28 -3.24 -21.68
N GLN A 588 -29.48 -4.04 -20.96
CA GLN A 588 -29.33 -3.98 -19.50
C GLN A 588 -28.24 -3.00 -19.02
N HIS A 589 -27.56 -2.29 -19.93
CA HIS A 589 -26.57 -1.27 -19.54
C HIS A 589 -27.30 -0.05 -18.92
N PRO A 590 -26.77 0.59 -17.85
CA PRO A 590 -27.48 1.67 -17.15
C PRO A 590 -27.95 2.82 -18.05
N TYR A 591 -27.15 3.23 -19.05
CA TYR A 591 -27.56 4.27 -20.01
C TYR A 591 -28.71 3.83 -20.92
N SER A 592 -28.78 2.55 -21.28
CA SER A 592 -29.88 1.96 -22.07
C SER A 592 -31.18 1.97 -21.26
N LEU A 593 -31.09 1.57 -19.99
CA LEU A 593 -32.22 1.56 -19.04
C LEU A 593 -32.70 2.97 -18.67
N MET A 594 -31.81 3.96 -18.63
CA MET A 594 -32.17 5.38 -18.42
C MET A 594 -32.81 6.05 -19.65
N GLY A 595 -32.53 5.53 -20.85
CA GLY A 595 -32.91 6.14 -22.12
C GLY A 595 -32.01 7.30 -22.55
N LYS A 596 -31.77 7.40 -23.87
CA LYS A 596 -30.87 8.37 -24.52
C LYS A 596 -31.08 9.81 -24.04
N GLU A 597 -32.31 10.31 -24.08
CA GLU A 597 -32.65 11.70 -23.71
C GLU A 597 -32.26 12.02 -22.25
N SER A 598 -32.56 11.12 -21.32
CA SER A 598 -32.20 11.25 -19.90
C SER A 598 -30.69 11.36 -19.71
N VAL A 599 -29.92 10.53 -20.42
CA VAL A 599 -28.45 10.51 -20.32
C VAL A 599 -27.85 11.80 -20.85
N LEU A 600 -28.32 12.30 -22.00
CA LEU A 600 -27.82 13.54 -22.61
C LEU A 600 -28.17 14.77 -21.78
N ALA A 601 -29.40 14.84 -21.24
CA ALA A 601 -29.83 15.93 -20.36
C ALA A 601 -29.02 15.97 -19.05
N LEU A 602 -28.79 14.82 -18.41
CA LEU A 602 -27.99 14.73 -17.18
C LEU A 602 -26.50 14.99 -17.41
N ALA A 603 -25.97 14.65 -18.60
CA ALA A 603 -24.62 15.03 -18.98
C ALA A 603 -24.48 16.56 -19.09
N ALA A 604 -25.38 17.22 -19.85
CA ALA A 604 -25.37 18.68 -19.98
C ALA A 604 -25.58 19.41 -18.64
N GLU A 605 -26.42 18.88 -17.74
CA GLU A 605 -26.54 19.42 -16.37
C GLU A 605 -25.24 19.26 -15.56
N SER A 606 -24.52 18.15 -15.73
CA SER A 606 -23.27 17.88 -15.02
C SER A 606 -22.14 18.82 -15.45
N GLU A 607 -22.07 19.21 -16.72
CA GLU A 607 -21.17 20.27 -17.20
C GLU A 607 -21.43 21.60 -16.48
N GLN A 608 -22.69 22.02 -16.43
CA GLN A 608 -23.09 23.25 -15.75
C GLN A 608 -22.80 23.19 -14.24
N LEU A 609 -22.97 22.01 -13.62
CA LEU A 609 -22.62 21.78 -12.21
C LEU A 609 -21.11 21.92 -11.95
N LEU A 610 -20.27 21.37 -12.82
CA LEU A 610 -18.81 21.48 -12.74
C LEU A 610 -18.37 22.94 -12.90
N ALA A 611 -18.96 23.67 -13.85
CA ALA A 611 -18.74 25.11 -14.00
C ALA A 611 -19.18 25.90 -12.75
N ARG A 612 -20.38 25.65 -12.20
CA ARG A 612 -20.88 26.27 -10.95
C ARG A 612 -20.00 25.94 -9.74
N ALA A 613 -19.30 24.81 -9.74
CA ALA A 613 -18.36 24.42 -8.69
C ALA A 613 -16.96 25.06 -8.85
N GLY A 614 -16.75 25.92 -9.86
CA GLY A 614 -15.46 26.58 -10.11
C GLY A 614 -14.40 25.66 -10.71
N ILE A 615 -14.82 24.63 -11.44
CA ILE A 615 -13.94 23.61 -12.02
C ILE A 615 -13.84 23.87 -13.54
N PRO A 616 -12.77 24.55 -14.01
CA PRO A 616 -12.60 24.77 -15.45
C PRO A 616 -12.32 23.44 -16.14
N LEU A 617 -13.16 23.10 -17.12
CA LEU A 617 -13.04 21.93 -17.98
C LEU A 617 -13.35 22.34 -19.43
N THR A 618 -12.92 21.51 -20.36
CA THR A 618 -13.08 21.68 -21.81
C THR A 618 -13.61 20.39 -22.44
N GLY A 619 -14.46 20.50 -23.44
CA GLY A 619 -15.27 19.41 -24.02
C GLY A 619 -16.78 19.64 -23.85
N HIS A 620 -17.63 18.76 -24.39
CA HIS A 620 -19.10 18.90 -24.36
C HIS A 620 -19.81 17.54 -24.60
N SER A 621 -20.98 17.31 -24.00
CA SER A 621 -21.65 15.99 -23.93
C SER A 621 -22.02 15.37 -25.27
N ARG A 622 -22.16 16.18 -26.32
CA ARG A 622 -22.43 15.72 -27.69
C ARG A 622 -21.18 15.21 -28.43
N GLN A 623 -19.96 15.57 -28.01
CA GLN A 623 -18.75 15.25 -28.76
C GLN A 623 -17.56 14.96 -27.85
N ASN A 624 -17.08 13.71 -27.88
CA ASN A 624 -15.87 13.29 -27.19
C ASN A 624 -14.63 13.79 -27.94
N HIS A 625 -13.78 14.60 -27.29
CA HIS A 625 -12.46 14.98 -27.78
C HIS A 625 -11.38 13.94 -27.41
N LEU A 626 -10.21 14.04 -28.04
CA LEU A 626 -9.08 13.15 -27.79
C LEU A 626 -8.07 13.83 -26.87
N ARG A 627 -7.91 13.35 -25.62
CA ARG A 627 -6.85 13.83 -24.71
C ARG A 627 -5.57 13.01 -24.85
N ILE A 628 -4.42 13.63 -24.63
CA ILE A 628 -3.14 12.93 -24.52
C ILE A 628 -3.03 12.28 -23.12
N THR A 629 -2.56 11.04 -23.10
CA THR A 629 -2.33 10.25 -21.87
C THR A 629 -0.88 10.37 -21.38
N PRO A 630 -0.56 9.95 -20.13
CA PRO A 630 0.82 9.90 -19.62
C PRO A 630 1.81 9.02 -20.40
N LEU A 631 1.35 8.25 -21.38
CA LEU A 631 2.18 7.46 -22.33
C LEU A 631 2.21 8.09 -23.74
N GLY A 632 1.72 9.32 -23.90
CA GLY A 632 1.59 10.06 -25.16
C GLY A 632 0.55 9.52 -26.13
N LYS A 633 -0.21 8.47 -25.78
CA LYS A 633 -1.33 7.93 -26.58
C LYS A 633 -2.58 8.80 -26.43
N GLN A 634 -3.46 8.79 -27.43
CA GLN A 634 -4.74 9.50 -27.42
C GLN A 634 -5.86 8.68 -26.74
N ARG A 635 -6.78 9.34 -26.02
CA ARG A 635 -7.98 8.72 -25.39
C ARG A 635 -9.21 9.60 -25.59
N ALA A 636 -10.30 9.01 -26.08
CA ALA A 636 -11.61 9.65 -26.15
C ALA A 636 -12.11 10.05 -24.76
N SER A 637 -12.54 11.29 -24.63
CA SER A 637 -12.80 12.01 -23.38
C SER A 637 -14.00 12.93 -23.58
N TRP A 638 -14.84 13.09 -22.56
CA TRP A 638 -15.93 14.04 -22.59
C TRP A 638 -15.51 15.41 -22.06
N LEU A 639 -14.78 15.43 -20.94
CA LEU A 639 -14.30 16.67 -20.31
C LEU A 639 -12.83 16.52 -19.89
N SER A 640 -12.03 17.57 -20.03
CA SER A 640 -10.62 17.59 -19.58
C SER A 640 -10.20 18.95 -19.02
N PRO A 641 -9.31 19.00 -18.02
CA PRO A 641 -8.73 20.26 -17.53
C PRO A 641 -7.99 21.00 -18.67
N PRO A 642 -8.03 22.35 -18.73
CA PRO A 642 -7.36 23.15 -19.78
C PRO A 642 -5.83 22.99 -19.85
N GLU A 643 -5.22 22.47 -18.79
CA GLU A 643 -3.79 22.15 -18.73
C GLU A 643 -3.47 20.74 -19.28
N VAL A 644 -4.46 19.86 -19.53
CA VAL A 644 -4.24 18.56 -20.19
C VAL A 644 -4.24 18.76 -21.71
N PRO A 645 -3.18 18.34 -22.45
CA PRO A 645 -3.11 18.53 -23.89
C PRO A 645 -4.09 17.63 -24.66
N GLN A 646 -4.61 18.13 -25.78
CA GLN A 646 -5.64 17.50 -26.60
C GLN A 646 -5.17 17.37 -28.07
N ALA A 647 -5.70 16.38 -28.78
CA ALA A 647 -5.38 16.09 -30.17
C ALA A 647 -6.52 16.56 -31.11
N PRO A 648 -6.20 17.11 -32.30
CA PRO A 648 -4.86 17.38 -32.82
C PRO A 648 -4.13 18.47 -32.02
N LEU A 649 -2.82 18.28 -31.81
CA LEU A 649 -2.00 19.27 -31.11
C LEU A 649 -1.81 20.50 -32.01
N PRO A 650 -1.97 21.74 -31.49
CA PRO A 650 -1.80 22.96 -32.28
C PRO A 650 -0.32 23.37 -32.45
N TRP A 651 0.63 22.54 -32.01
CA TRP A 651 2.08 22.79 -32.02
C TRP A 651 2.81 21.73 -32.83
N GLN A 652 3.78 22.14 -33.63
CA GLN A 652 4.69 21.23 -34.33
C GLN A 652 5.95 20.93 -33.50
N LYS A 653 6.39 21.83 -32.63
CA LYS A 653 7.55 21.65 -31.75
C LYS A 653 7.16 21.66 -30.28
N VAL A 654 7.41 20.56 -29.58
CA VAL A 654 7.04 20.40 -28.17
C VAL A 654 8.26 20.02 -27.33
N THR A 655 8.44 20.68 -26.19
CA THR A 655 9.46 20.30 -25.20
C THR A 655 8.80 19.53 -24.06
N VAL A 656 9.11 18.24 -23.93
CA VAL A 656 8.62 17.38 -22.83
C VAL A 656 9.67 17.33 -21.73
N ILE A 657 9.33 17.76 -20.52
CA ILE A 657 10.25 17.88 -19.40
C ILE A 657 9.93 16.82 -18.36
N ASN A 658 10.94 16.11 -17.87
CA ASN A 658 10.84 15.36 -16.61
C ASN A 658 11.57 16.12 -15.49
N ILE A 659 11.36 15.73 -14.23
CA ILE A 659 12.12 16.26 -13.09
C ILE A 659 13.29 15.31 -12.81
N ALA A 660 14.50 15.82 -12.63
CA ALA A 660 15.69 14.98 -12.49
C ALA A 660 15.55 13.95 -11.35
N GLY A 661 15.55 12.66 -11.72
CA GLY A 661 15.37 11.52 -10.82
C GLY A 661 13.91 11.12 -10.49
N PHE A 662 12.92 11.77 -11.09
CA PHE A 662 11.49 11.49 -10.91
C PHE A 662 11.02 10.40 -11.88
N LEU A 663 10.62 9.24 -11.35
CA LEU A 663 10.25 8.06 -12.15
C LEU A 663 8.75 7.86 -12.31
N ASP A 664 7.91 8.66 -11.64
CA ASP A 664 6.45 8.56 -11.75
C ASP A 664 5.88 9.29 -12.99
N PHE A 665 6.76 9.72 -13.92
CA PHE A 665 6.48 10.23 -15.26
C PHE A 665 7.57 9.75 -16.25
N GLN A 666 7.22 9.58 -17.53
CA GLN A 666 8.06 8.93 -18.55
C GLN A 666 8.10 9.77 -19.83
N ALA A 667 8.85 10.88 -19.78
CA ALA A 667 8.90 11.90 -20.83
C ALA A 667 9.31 11.32 -22.20
N GLU A 668 10.21 10.35 -22.21
CA GLU A 668 10.74 9.69 -23.40
C GLU A 668 9.68 8.80 -24.10
N LEU A 669 8.75 8.19 -23.35
CA LEU A 669 7.62 7.45 -23.91
C LEU A 669 6.55 8.40 -24.47
N VAL A 670 6.30 9.52 -23.79
CA VAL A 670 5.43 10.60 -24.30
C VAL A 670 6.00 11.13 -25.62
N ALA A 671 7.29 11.49 -25.65
CA ALA A 671 7.96 11.96 -26.86
C ALA A 671 7.94 10.94 -27.99
N GLY A 672 8.14 9.64 -27.70
CA GLY A 672 8.03 8.58 -28.71
C GLY A 672 6.64 8.50 -29.35
N SER A 673 5.57 8.52 -28.54
CA SER A 673 4.19 8.48 -29.05
C SER A 673 3.77 9.76 -29.79
N LEU A 674 4.24 10.93 -29.35
CA LEU A 674 3.95 12.22 -30.01
C LEU A 674 4.75 12.39 -31.31
N SER A 675 6.01 11.94 -31.38
CA SER A 675 6.79 11.88 -32.62
C SER A 675 6.16 10.95 -33.65
N ALA A 676 5.64 9.78 -33.22
CA ALA A 676 4.86 8.89 -34.07
C ALA A 676 3.50 9.49 -34.49
N SER A 677 3.08 10.62 -33.90
CA SER A 677 1.88 11.38 -34.27
C SER A 677 2.19 12.64 -35.11
N GLY A 678 3.45 12.84 -35.51
CA GLY A 678 3.88 13.93 -36.40
C GLY A 678 4.49 15.17 -35.73
N CYS A 679 4.61 15.22 -34.41
CA CYS A 679 5.26 16.33 -33.71
C CYS A 679 6.79 16.17 -33.66
N SER A 680 7.54 17.26 -33.77
CA SER A 680 8.96 17.32 -33.40
C SER A 680 9.07 17.49 -31.88
N VAL A 681 9.67 16.53 -31.18
CA VAL A 681 9.70 16.53 -29.71
C VAL A 681 11.13 16.56 -29.16
N HIS A 682 11.41 17.52 -28.29
CA HIS A 682 12.61 17.57 -27.46
C HIS A 682 12.31 17.05 -26.05
N VAL A 683 13.29 16.40 -25.40
CA VAL A 683 13.17 15.91 -24.01
C VAL A 683 14.26 16.52 -23.13
N ALA A 684 13.87 17.03 -21.97
CA ALA A 684 14.72 17.75 -21.02
C ALA A 684 14.48 17.32 -19.55
N GLU A 685 15.41 17.66 -18.63
CA GLU A 685 15.27 17.38 -17.19
C GLU A 685 15.45 18.62 -16.30
N LEU A 686 14.40 18.97 -15.55
CA LEU A 686 14.36 20.05 -14.55
C LEU A 686 15.24 19.73 -13.33
N THR A 687 16.21 20.59 -13.02
CA THR A 687 17.25 20.36 -12.00
C THR A 687 17.25 21.44 -10.89
N LEU A 688 16.15 21.54 -10.15
CA LEU A 688 16.04 22.50 -9.03
C LEU A 688 16.64 21.96 -7.70
N PRO A 689 17.57 22.68 -7.04
CA PRO A 689 18.16 22.28 -5.76
C PRO A 689 17.16 22.20 -4.59
N VAL A 690 16.12 23.04 -4.58
CA VAL A 690 15.10 23.03 -3.49
C VAL A 690 14.39 21.68 -3.37
N LEU A 691 14.33 20.90 -4.45
CA LEU A 691 13.75 19.56 -4.48
C LEU A 691 14.67 18.48 -3.88
N ASP A 692 15.96 18.74 -3.63
CA ASP A 692 16.88 17.76 -3.05
C ASP A 692 16.51 17.36 -1.62
N VAL A 693 15.84 18.25 -0.86
CA VAL A 693 15.36 17.92 0.49
C VAL A 693 14.41 16.72 0.47
N LEU A 694 13.53 16.66 -0.54
CA LEU A 694 12.60 15.54 -0.75
C LEU A 694 13.32 14.25 -1.20
N ARG A 695 14.46 14.36 -1.91
CA ARG A 695 15.24 13.20 -2.39
C ARG A 695 15.93 12.43 -1.26
N ASN A 696 16.06 13.00 -0.07
CA ASN A 696 16.60 12.32 1.12
C ASN A 696 15.71 11.15 1.60
N ASN A 697 14.42 11.14 1.26
CA ASN A 697 13.52 10.01 1.49
C ASN A 697 12.81 9.66 0.17
N PRO A 698 13.18 8.55 -0.51
CA PRO A 698 12.57 8.14 -1.77
C PRO A 698 11.04 8.05 -1.75
N SER A 699 10.44 7.78 -0.57
CA SER A 699 8.98 7.74 -0.41
C SER A 699 8.31 9.12 -0.49
N GLU A 700 9.04 10.20 -0.20
CA GLU A 700 8.54 11.58 -0.24
C GLU A 700 8.68 12.23 -1.62
N PHE A 701 9.45 11.65 -2.54
CA PHE A 701 9.69 12.21 -3.88
C PHE A 701 8.54 11.94 -4.87
N ARG A 702 7.33 12.36 -4.48
CA ARG A 702 6.05 12.15 -5.18
C ARG A 702 5.48 13.45 -5.74
N ALA A 703 4.66 13.36 -6.78
CA ALA A 703 4.07 14.52 -7.47
C ALA A 703 3.44 15.56 -6.53
N VAL A 704 2.64 15.10 -5.55
CA VAL A 704 1.96 15.96 -4.56
C VAL A 704 2.94 16.68 -3.62
N ASN A 705 4.06 16.05 -3.27
CA ASN A 705 5.09 16.67 -2.42
C ASN A 705 5.98 17.62 -3.21
N ILE A 706 6.28 17.30 -4.46
CA ILE A 706 6.98 18.21 -5.37
C ILE A 706 6.10 19.45 -5.61
N ALA A 707 4.80 19.29 -5.84
CA ALA A 707 3.86 20.40 -5.99
C ALA A 707 3.81 21.30 -4.74
N ARG A 708 3.77 20.71 -3.53
CA ARG A 708 3.88 21.47 -2.26
C ARG A 708 5.15 22.31 -2.10
N VAL A 709 6.19 22.05 -2.91
CA VAL A 709 7.42 22.87 -2.95
C VAL A 709 7.40 23.84 -4.13
N LEU A 710 6.96 23.41 -5.32
CA LEU A 710 6.92 24.26 -6.52
C LEU A 710 5.80 25.29 -6.52
N ASP A 711 4.71 25.06 -5.79
CA ASP A 711 3.60 26.01 -5.60
C ASP A 711 3.91 27.12 -4.56
N LEU A 712 5.07 27.08 -3.90
CA LEU A 712 5.50 28.14 -2.98
C LEU A 712 6.00 29.36 -3.78
N PRO A 713 5.46 30.58 -3.55
CA PRO A 713 5.82 31.78 -4.31
C PRO A 713 7.32 32.09 -4.33
N GLU A 714 8.04 31.78 -3.25
CA GLU A 714 9.50 31.96 -3.17
C GLU A 714 10.31 31.08 -4.14
N ASN A 715 9.75 29.98 -4.63
CA ASN A 715 10.41 29.06 -5.56
C ASN A 715 10.08 29.34 -7.04
N LEU A 716 9.04 30.15 -7.30
CA LEU A 716 8.57 30.44 -8.66
C LEU A 716 9.64 31.07 -9.59
N PRO A 717 10.49 32.03 -9.15
CA PRO A 717 11.51 32.61 -10.03
C PRO A 717 12.52 31.57 -10.52
N ALA A 718 13.08 30.77 -9.61
CA ALA A 718 14.06 29.73 -9.93
C ALA A 718 13.46 28.62 -10.82
N LEU A 719 12.18 28.28 -10.62
CA LEU A 719 11.44 27.38 -11.51
C LEU A 719 11.31 27.95 -12.92
N VAL A 720 10.89 29.21 -13.05
CA VAL A 720 10.70 29.88 -14.35
C VAL A 720 12.01 30.03 -15.11
N ASP A 721 13.12 30.39 -14.44
CA ASP A 721 14.40 30.61 -15.11
C ASP A 721 15.01 29.29 -15.63
N GLU A 722 14.96 28.20 -14.84
CA GLU A 722 15.34 26.86 -15.29
C GLU A 722 14.45 26.40 -16.46
N LEU A 723 13.13 26.59 -16.38
CA LEU A 723 12.22 26.23 -17.49
C LEU A 723 12.50 27.03 -18.76
N ARG A 724 12.84 28.32 -18.66
CA ARG A 724 13.18 29.14 -19.83
C ARG A 724 14.46 28.66 -20.52
N LEU A 725 15.43 28.14 -19.76
CA LEU A 725 16.62 27.49 -20.32
C LEU A 725 16.28 26.18 -21.04
N LEU A 726 15.38 25.36 -20.48
CA LEU A 726 14.99 24.07 -21.07
C LEU A 726 14.04 24.20 -22.28
N LEU A 727 13.37 25.34 -22.47
CA LEU A 727 12.43 25.56 -23.58
C LEU A 727 13.09 25.41 -24.96
N GLY A 728 14.28 25.99 -25.12
CA GLY A 728 15.02 26.02 -26.39
C GLY A 728 14.25 26.72 -27.50
N SER A 729 13.73 25.94 -28.45
CA SER A 729 12.90 26.41 -29.58
C SER A 729 11.55 25.69 -29.69
N GLY A 730 11.06 25.15 -28.57
CA GLY A 730 9.71 24.57 -28.47
C GLY A 730 8.62 25.64 -28.52
N GLU A 731 7.50 25.31 -29.14
CA GLU A 731 6.29 26.17 -29.24
C GLU A 731 5.37 25.98 -28.02
N ALA A 732 5.53 24.89 -27.27
CA ALA A 732 4.85 24.60 -26.02
C ALA A 732 5.66 23.63 -25.13
N MET A 733 5.35 23.62 -23.83
CA MET A 733 5.91 22.69 -22.85
C MET A 733 4.89 21.64 -22.40
N ILE A 734 5.35 20.41 -22.17
CA ILE A 734 4.62 19.36 -21.45
C ILE A 734 5.45 18.90 -20.25
N LEU A 735 4.88 18.98 -19.05
CA LEU A 735 5.50 18.57 -17.79
C LEU A 735 4.67 17.47 -17.10
N PRO A 736 5.25 16.71 -16.14
CA PRO A 736 4.43 15.99 -15.17
C PRO A 736 3.59 16.97 -14.34
N ALA A 737 2.41 16.53 -13.91
CA ALA A 737 1.53 17.26 -13.00
C ALA A 737 2.06 17.29 -11.55
N CYS A 738 3.28 17.83 -11.38
CA CYS A 738 4.02 18.00 -10.13
C CYS A 738 4.02 19.46 -9.63
N MET A 739 3.05 20.26 -10.09
CA MET A 739 2.77 21.64 -9.68
C MET A 739 1.28 21.92 -9.89
N GLY A 740 0.79 23.02 -9.34
CA GLY A 740 -0.60 23.44 -9.48
C GLY A 740 -1.57 22.64 -8.63
N LEU A 741 -1.25 22.36 -7.35
CA LEU A 741 -2.26 22.00 -6.33
C LEU A 741 -3.23 23.18 -6.11
N GLU A 742 -2.70 24.40 -6.15
CA GLU A 742 -3.47 25.63 -6.31
C GLU A 742 -3.47 26.04 -7.79
N ALA A 743 -4.62 26.38 -8.35
CA ALA A 743 -4.78 26.58 -9.80
C ALA A 743 -4.04 27.81 -10.38
N ARG A 744 -3.35 28.60 -9.54
CA ARG A 744 -2.67 29.84 -9.95
C ARG A 744 -1.25 29.59 -10.48
N THR A 745 -0.51 28.62 -9.93
CA THR A 745 0.92 28.41 -10.26
C THR A 745 1.14 28.17 -11.75
N VAL A 746 0.34 27.30 -12.37
CA VAL A 746 0.47 26.94 -13.79
C VAL A 746 0.25 28.16 -14.69
N ALA A 747 -0.77 28.97 -14.38
CA ALA A 747 -1.03 30.21 -15.10
C ALA A 747 0.09 31.26 -14.92
N SER A 748 0.68 31.35 -13.72
CA SER A 748 1.84 32.23 -13.49
C SER A 748 3.11 31.77 -14.21
N VAL A 749 3.31 30.46 -14.39
CA VAL A 749 4.43 29.92 -15.19
C VAL A 749 4.17 30.11 -16.69
N GLU A 750 2.96 29.83 -17.18
CA GLU A 750 2.55 30.08 -18.59
C GLU A 750 2.70 31.57 -18.95
N GLN A 751 2.27 32.48 -18.07
CA GLN A 751 2.44 33.92 -18.24
C GLN A 751 3.91 34.38 -18.22
N ALA A 752 4.80 33.72 -17.45
CA ALA A 752 6.20 34.12 -17.32
C ALA A 752 7.15 33.48 -18.35
N LEU A 753 6.67 32.48 -19.11
CA LEU A 753 7.39 31.82 -20.21
C LEU A 753 6.88 32.23 -21.60
N GLU A 754 5.72 32.89 -21.68
CA GLU A 754 5.06 33.35 -22.92
C GLU A 754 4.74 32.21 -23.93
N VAL A 755 4.76 30.95 -23.48
CA VAL A 755 4.40 29.75 -24.25
C VAL A 755 3.45 28.85 -23.46
N PRO A 756 2.55 28.07 -24.09
CA PRO A 756 1.63 27.18 -23.39
C PRO A 756 2.33 26.12 -22.53
N VAL A 757 1.86 25.96 -21.29
CA VAL A 757 2.39 25.03 -20.29
C VAL A 757 1.34 23.99 -19.98
N LYS A 758 1.56 22.75 -20.44
CA LYS A 758 0.62 21.64 -20.27
C LYS A 758 1.16 20.58 -19.32
N LEU A 759 0.24 19.95 -18.59
CA LEU A 759 0.52 18.97 -17.54
C LEU A 759 -0.08 17.62 -17.91
N LEU A 760 0.73 16.57 -17.88
CA LEU A 760 0.28 15.19 -17.94
C LEU A 760 0.23 14.57 -16.53
N PRO A 761 -0.83 13.82 -16.17
CA PRO A 761 -0.89 13.10 -14.92
C PRO A 761 0.31 12.15 -14.70
N THR A 762 0.73 11.99 -13.45
CA THR A 762 1.77 11.04 -13.04
C THR A 762 1.16 9.70 -12.66
N LEU A 763 1.98 8.72 -12.25
CA LEU A 763 1.49 7.62 -11.43
C LEU A 763 0.80 8.19 -10.15
N PRO A 764 -0.23 7.53 -9.60
CA PRO A 764 -1.05 8.13 -8.55
C PRO A 764 -0.31 8.29 -7.22
N PRO A 765 -0.71 9.25 -6.34
CA PRO A 765 -1.84 10.18 -6.45
C PRO A 765 -1.62 11.32 -7.45
N SER A 766 -2.71 11.84 -8.00
CA SER A 766 -2.74 12.75 -9.15
C SER A 766 -3.22 14.15 -8.78
N VAL A 767 -2.37 15.17 -8.96
CA VAL A 767 -2.66 16.57 -8.58
C VAL A 767 -3.94 17.13 -9.25
N PRO A 768 -4.19 16.96 -10.57
CA PRO A 768 -5.44 17.40 -11.20
C PRO A 768 -6.68 16.71 -10.62
N GLY A 769 -6.58 15.41 -10.33
CA GLY A 769 -7.66 14.63 -9.72
C GLY A 769 -7.98 15.05 -8.27
N MET A 770 -6.94 15.36 -7.49
CA MET A 770 -7.08 15.94 -6.15
C MET A 770 -7.72 17.34 -6.19
N ARG A 771 -7.38 18.19 -7.17
CA ARG A 771 -8.02 19.49 -7.39
C ARG A 771 -9.52 19.34 -7.68
N LEU A 772 -9.87 18.47 -8.64
CA LEU A 772 -11.25 18.13 -8.99
C LEU A 772 -12.05 17.69 -7.75
N HIS A 773 -11.53 16.74 -6.97
CA HIS A 773 -12.19 16.31 -5.74
C HIS A 773 -12.34 17.44 -4.70
N ASN A 774 -11.29 18.23 -4.47
CA ASN A 774 -11.31 19.29 -3.46
C ASN A 774 -12.35 20.37 -3.79
N ALA A 775 -12.48 20.77 -5.06
CA ALA A 775 -13.49 21.73 -5.49
C ALA A 775 -14.92 21.21 -5.31
N LEU A 776 -15.18 19.97 -5.76
CA LEU A 776 -16.47 19.28 -5.56
C LEU A 776 -16.84 19.19 -4.07
N ARG A 777 -15.86 18.84 -3.22
CA ARG A 777 -16.03 18.75 -1.76
C ARG A 777 -16.39 20.11 -1.16
N SER A 778 -15.66 21.16 -1.49
CA SER A 778 -15.93 22.52 -1.02
C SER A 778 -17.30 23.04 -1.49
N ARG A 779 -17.71 22.75 -2.73
CA ARG A 779 -19.05 23.10 -3.23
C ARG A 779 -20.18 22.39 -2.47
N PHE A 780 -20.03 21.10 -2.17
CA PHE A 780 -21.02 20.38 -1.36
C PHE A 780 -21.13 20.97 0.05
N GLN A 781 -19.99 21.28 0.69
CA GLN A 781 -19.96 21.84 2.04
C GLN A 781 -20.52 23.28 2.09
N SER A 782 -20.30 24.10 1.07
CA SER A 782 -20.87 25.46 1.00
C SER A 782 -22.39 25.49 0.82
N LEU A 783 -22.98 24.42 0.28
CA LEU A 783 -24.43 24.19 0.21
C LEU A 783 -25.01 23.61 1.52
N GLY A 784 -24.22 23.53 2.59
CA GLY A 784 -24.66 22.98 3.89
C GLY A 784 -24.61 21.45 3.99
N GLY A 785 -24.02 20.76 3.00
CA GLY A 785 -23.84 19.32 3.02
C GLY A 785 -22.75 18.84 3.99
N LEU A 786 -23.03 17.76 4.73
CA LEU A 786 -22.10 17.17 5.71
C LEU A 786 -21.31 16.00 5.10
N ILE A 787 -19.99 15.96 5.27
CA ILE A 787 -19.15 14.81 4.84
C ILE A 787 -18.42 14.24 6.06
N MET A 788 -18.48 12.93 6.20
CA MET A 788 -17.90 12.16 7.31
C MET A 788 -16.87 11.15 6.74
N PRO A 789 -15.66 11.62 6.35
CA PRO A 789 -14.61 10.77 5.81
C PRO A 789 -13.90 9.99 6.93
N GLY A 790 -13.50 8.75 6.66
CA GLY A 790 -12.90 7.85 7.65
C GLY A 790 -13.91 7.23 8.64
N ASP A 791 -15.19 7.54 8.49
CA ASP A 791 -16.29 6.84 9.18
C ASP A 791 -16.87 5.74 8.28
N THR A 792 -17.69 4.85 8.82
CA THR A 792 -18.24 3.71 8.09
C THR A 792 -19.60 3.37 8.65
N VAL A 793 -20.61 3.22 7.80
CA VAL A 793 -21.93 2.72 8.19
C VAL A 793 -21.76 1.30 8.73
N THR A 794 -22.24 1.05 9.94
CA THR A 794 -22.13 -0.26 10.63
C THR A 794 -23.47 -0.97 10.78
N GLY A 795 -24.56 -0.36 10.33
CA GLY A 795 -25.91 -0.92 10.33
C GLY A 795 -26.97 0.15 10.08
N ALA A 796 -28.20 -0.28 9.85
CA ALA A 796 -29.38 0.56 9.67
C ALA A 796 -30.51 0.09 10.59
N GLN A 797 -31.39 1.01 11.00
CA GLN A 797 -32.68 0.67 11.58
C GLN A 797 -33.74 0.76 10.49
N LEU A 798 -34.51 -0.33 10.33
CA LEU A 798 -35.65 -0.40 9.42
C LEU A 798 -36.95 -0.33 10.24
N GLU A 799 -37.91 0.42 9.72
CA GLU A 799 -39.26 0.54 10.26
C GLU A 799 -40.24 0.52 9.08
N GLN A 800 -41.17 -0.44 9.08
CA GLN A 800 -42.12 -0.67 7.99
C GLN A 800 -41.48 -0.76 6.58
N GLY A 801 -40.27 -1.33 6.48
CA GLY A 801 -39.53 -1.46 5.23
C GLY A 801 -38.80 -0.19 4.75
N ARG A 802 -38.77 0.89 5.55
CA ARG A 802 -37.98 2.10 5.27
C ARG A 802 -36.85 2.23 6.28
N ILE A 803 -35.67 2.65 5.83
CA ILE A 803 -34.57 3.00 6.73
C ILE A 803 -34.90 4.37 7.35
N ASN A 804 -35.15 4.41 8.66
CA ASN A 804 -35.42 5.64 9.41
C ASN A 804 -34.16 6.20 10.12
N ALA A 805 -33.11 5.37 10.24
CA ALA A 805 -31.88 5.67 10.98
C ALA A 805 -30.68 4.86 10.47
N LEU A 806 -29.50 5.50 10.39
CA LEU A 806 -28.21 4.84 10.10
C LEU A 806 -27.24 4.93 11.27
N PHE A 807 -26.60 3.82 11.63
CA PHE A 807 -25.55 3.76 12.63
C PHE A 807 -24.17 3.76 11.94
N THR A 808 -23.20 4.46 12.52
CA THR A 808 -21.81 4.45 12.04
C THR A 808 -20.83 3.98 13.11
N LYS A 809 -19.60 3.66 12.73
CA LYS A 809 -18.50 3.31 13.64
C LYS A 809 -18.36 4.33 14.79
N ASN A 810 -18.55 5.62 14.47
CA ASN A 810 -18.52 6.73 15.43
C ASN A 810 -19.90 7.05 16.05
N HIS A 811 -21.01 6.82 15.33
CA HIS A 811 -22.39 7.13 15.73
C HIS A 811 -23.20 5.86 15.99
N ARG A 812 -22.97 5.23 17.15
CA ARG A 812 -23.54 3.92 17.50
C ARG A 812 -24.88 3.94 18.23
N GLU A 813 -25.22 5.06 18.88
CA GLU A 813 -26.41 5.17 19.75
C GLU A 813 -27.39 6.26 19.32
N VAL A 814 -26.87 7.38 18.79
CA VAL A 814 -27.67 8.37 18.07
C VAL A 814 -27.43 8.12 16.59
N PRO A 815 -28.34 7.43 15.89
CA PRO A 815 -28.22 7.22 14.46
C PRO A 815 -28.46 8.51 13.69
N LEU A 816 -27.90 8.59 12.48
CA LEU A 816 -28.24 9.59 11.50
C LEU A 816 -29.67 9.31 11.00
N ARG A 817 -30.66 10.02 11.55
CA ARG A 817 -32.06 9.93 11.10
C ARG A 817 -32.23 10.63 9.76
N THR A 818 -32.95 10.00 8.84
CA THR A 818 -33.21 10.55 7.50
C THR A 818 -34.49 9.96 6.91
N HIS A 819 -35.09 10.68 5.95
CA HIS A 819 -36.26 10.23 5.19
C HIS A 819 -35.88 9.34 4.00
N ASN A 820 -34.64 9.46 3.51
CA ASN A 820 -34.10 8.73 2.37
C ASN A 820 -32.62 8.39 2.60
N VAL A 821 -32.19 7.21 2.14
CA VAL A 821 -30.79 6.76 2.16
C VAL A 821 -30.38 6.42 0.73
N ILE A 822 -29.16 6.80 0.34
CA ILE A 822 -28.56 6.43 -0.95
C ILE A 822 -27.28 5.67 -0.65
N LEU A 823 -27.28 4.36 -0.95
CA LEU A 823 -26.08 3.54 -0.89
C LEU A 823 -25.28 3.73 -2.19
N ALA A 824 -24.11 4.35 -2.08
CA ALA A 824 -23.09 4.33 -3.12
C ALA A 824 -21.94 3.43 -2.65
N SER A 825 -22.13 2.11 -2.76
CA SER A 825 -21.14 1.10 -2.34
C SER A 825 -19.79 1.30 -3.03
N GLY A 826 -19.83 1.49 -4.35
CA GLY A 826 -18.65 1.36 -5.19
C GLY A 826 -18.27 -0.12 -5.33
N SER A 827 -16.97 -0.41 -5.36
CA SER A 827 -16.43 -1.70 -5.81
C SER A 827 -15.49 -2.34 -4.79
N PHE A 828 -14.69 -3.32 -5.21
CA PHE A 828 -13.68 -3.97 -4.39
C PHE A 828 -12.67 -2.96 -3.81
N PHE A 829 -12.25 -1.96 -4.58
CA PHE A 829 -11.32 -0.91 -4.16
C PHE A 829 -11.84 -0.13 -2.95
N SER A 830 -13.03 0.48 -3.05
CA SER A 830 -13.68 1.19 -1.93
C SER A 830 -14.12 0.25 -0.80
N GLY A 831 -14.24 -1.05 -1.09
CA GLY A 831 -14.81 -2.04 -0.17
C GLY A 831 -16.33 -1.93 -0.10
N GLY A 832 -16.96 -1.66 -1.25
CA GLY A 832 -18.39 -1.83 -1.51
C GLY A 832 -18.74 -3.16 -2.21
N LEU A 833 -17.73 -3.92 -2.63
CA LEU A 833 -17.83 -5.35 -2.90
C LEU A 833 -16.68 -6.06 -2.17
N GLU A 834 -16.90 -7.28 -1.69
CA GLU A 834 -15.86 -8.10 -1.06
C GLU A 834 -15.81 -9.49 -1.72
N ALA A 835 -14.66 -9.81 -2.33
CA ALA A 835 -14.43 -11.12 -2.96
C ALA A 835 -13.82 -12.10 -1.96
N THR A 836 -14.60 -13.09 -1.55
CA THR A 836 -14.12 -14.26 -0.79
C THR A 836 -13.52 -15.31 -1.75
N ARG A 837 -13.05 -16.44 -1.22
CA ARG A 837 -12.56 -17.57 -2.04
C ARG A 837 -13.68 -18.28 -2.81
N GLN A 838 -14.94 -18.11 -2.43
CA GLN A 838 -16.11 -18.82 -2.96
C GLN A 838 -17.12 -17.91 -3.68
N GLN A 839 -17.27 -16.65 -3.27
CA GLN A 839 -18.33 -15.74 -3.72
C GLN A 839 -17.90 -14.25 -3.62
N VAL A 840 -18.57 -13.38 -4.37
CA VAL A 840 -18.54 -11.91 -4.18
C VAL A 840 -19.81 -11.49 -3.43
N ILE A 841 -19.67 -10.57 -2.46
CA ILE A 841 -20.80 -10.04 -1.66
C ILE A 841 -20.72 -8.51 -1.53
N GLU A 842 -21.86 -7.85 -1.26
CA GLU A 842 -21.89 -6.46 -0.77
C GLU A 842 -21.75 -6.45 0.77
N PRO A 843 -20.75 -5.76 1.36
CA PRO A 843 -20.42 -5.93 2.78
C PRO A 843 -21.40 -5.32 3.80
N ILE A 844 -22.27 -4.38 3.42
CA ILE A 844 -23.17 -3.68 4.37
C ILE A 844 -24.53 -4.39 4.45
N PHE A 845 -25.18 -4.53 3.30
CA PHE A 845 -26.52 -5.09 3.10
C PHE A 845 -26.50 -6.35 2.22
N GLY A 846 -25.36 -7.01 1.96
CA GLY A 846 -25.32 -8.38 1.38
C GLY A 846 -26.09 -8.56 0.08
N LEU A 847 -26.26 -7.46 -0.66
CA LEU A 847 -27.08 -7.33 -1.85
C LEU A 847 -26.63 -8.33 -2.92
N GLU A 848 -27.59 -8.81 -3.71
CA GLU A 848 -27.30 -9.71 -4.83
C GLU A 848 -26.31 -9.04 -5.80
N VAL A 849 -25.28 -9.78 -6.21
CA VAL A 849 -24.23 -9.31 -7.12
C VAL A 849 -24.37 -10.02 -8.46
N ASN A 850 -24.37 -9.26 -9.55
CA ASN A 850 -24.39 -9.77 -10.91
C ASN A 850 -23.01 -10.37 -11.25
N ILE A 851 -22.86 -11.68 -10.98
CA ILE A 851 -21.63 -12.45 -11.21
C ILE A 851 -21.84 -13.36 -12.42
N GLN A 852 -20.95 -13.27 -13.40
CA GLN A 852 -20.97 -14.14 -14.59
C GLN A 852 -20.14 -15.42 -14.35
N GLY A 853 -20.83 -16.46 -13.87
CA GLY A 853 -20.32 -17.83 -13.76
C GLY A 853 -19.38 -18.09 -12.58
N GLU A 854 -18.68 -19.23 -12.66
CA GLU A 854 -17.78 -19.73 -11.60
C GLU A 854 -16.48 -18.91 -11.48
N ARG A 855 -15.70 -19.17 -10.42
CA ARG A 855 -14.45 -18.43 -10.09
C ARG A 855 -13.47 -18.31 -11.28
N ASP A 856 -13.40 -19.31 -12.16
CA ASP A 856 -12.55 -19.27 -13.35
C ASP A 856 -13.06 -18.31 -14.46
N THR A 857 -14.36 -18.04 -14.57
CA THR A 857 -14.92 -17.12 -15.58
C THR A 857 -14.94 -15.66 -15.14
N TRP A 858 -14.62 -15.35 -13.87
CA TRP A 858 -14.54 -13.97 -13.38
C TRP A 858 -13.47 -13.12 -14.10
N SER A 859 -12.50 -13.76 -14.76
CA SER A 859 -11.35 -13.11 -15.42
C SER A 859 -11.00 -13.73 -16.78
N LYS A 860 -10.46 -12.91 -17.68
CA LYS A 860 -9.88 -13.35 -18.95
C LYS A 860 -8.35 -13.56 -18.83
N ALA A 861 -7.80 -14.28 -19.79
CA ALA A 861 -6.38 -14.64 -19.80
C ALA A 861 -5.44 -13.47 -20.14
N ASP A 862 -5.87 -12.54 -21.00
CA ASP A 862 -5.16 -11.29 -21.29
C ASP A 862 -5.65 -10.17 -20.36
N PHE A 863 -4.71 -9.63 -19.58
CA PHE A 863 -4.89 -8.53 -18.63
C PHE A 863 -5.49 -7.27 -19.27
N PHE A 864 -5.15 -6.96 -20.53
CA PHE A 864 -5.58 -5.73 -21.21
C PHE A 864 -6.95 -5.83 -21.87
N THR A 865 -7.54 -7.02 -21.94
CA THR A 865 -8.93 -7.19 -22.38
C THR A 865 -9.91 -6.74 -21.27
N PRO A 866 -11.12 -6.27 -21.61
CA PRO A 866 -12.15 -5.98 -20.62
C PRO A 866 -12.50 -7.21 -19.78
N GLN A 867 -12.10 -7.19 -18.51
CA GLN A 867 -12.28 -8.29 -17.56
C GLN A 867 -13.75 -8.43 -17.13
N PRO A 868 -14.32 -9.65 -17.03
CA PRO A 868 -15.69 -9.85 -16.56
C PRO A 868 -15.95 -9.24 -15.17
N TRP A 869 -14.98 -9.33 -14.24
CA TRP A 869 -15.12 -8.72 -12.91
C TRP A 869 -15.27 -7.19 -12.91
N LEU A 870 -14.91 -6.47 -13.99
CA LEU A 870 -15.19 -5.03 -14.13
C LEU A 870 -16.68 -4.73 -14.41
N GLN A 871 -17.46 -5.75 -14.76
CA GLN A 871 -18.90 -5.68 -14.93
C GLN A 871 -19.65 -6.16 -13.68
N PHE A 872 -18.95 -6.66 -12.66
CA PHE A 872 -19.57 -7.09 -11.41
C PHE A 872 -20.05 -5.86 -10.63
N GLY A 873 -21.33 -5.90 -10.29
CA GLY A 873 -22.03 -4.83 -9.60
C GLY A 873 -23.31 -5.39 -9.00
N LEU A 874 -24.06 -4.54 -8.29
CA LEU A 874 -25.26 -4.97 -7.59
C LEU A 874 -26.38 -5.29 -8.61
N THR A 875 -26.95 -6.49 -8.53
CA THR A 875 -28.29 -6.74 -9.04
C THR A 875 -29.27 -5.93 -8.17
N ALA A 876 -30.31 -5.37 -8.76
CA ALA A 876 -31.20 -4.43 -8.07
C ALA A 876 -32.20 -5.14 -7.12
N GLY A 877 -31.72 -5.61 -5.97
CA GLY A 877 -32.51 -6.24 -4.90
C GLY A 877 -31.89 -6.07 -3.49
N PRO A 878 -32.69 -5.92 -2.41
CA PRO A 878 -32.20 -5.60 -1.07
C PRO A 878 -31.91 -6.81 -0.15
N ASP A 879 -30.99 -6.59 0.80
CA ASP A 879 -30.56 -7.42 1.96
C ASP A 879 -29.82 -8.76 1.66
N GLY A 880 -28.88 -9.26 2.48
CA GLY A 880 -28.40 -8.77 3.79
C GLY A 880 -26.97 -9.18 4.24
N GLU A 881 -26.19 -8.20 4.75
CA GLU A 881 -25.12 -8.30 5.79
C GLU A 881 -23.76 -9.04 5.52
N ARG A 882 -22.58 -8.37 5.71
CA ARG A 882 -21.51 -8.69 6.74
C ARG A 882 -20.07 -8.15 6.45
N LEU A 883 -19.40 -7.69 7.54
CA LEU A 883 -17.95 -7.33 7.64
C LEU A 883 -17.31 -7.83 8.95
N ARG A 884 -15.97 -8.06 8.98
CA ARG A 884 -15.05 -7.71 10.11
C ARG A 884 -13.55 -7.97 9.82
N LEU A 885 -12.65 -7.27 10.55
CA LEU A 885 -11.19 -7.17 10.31
C LEU A 885 -10.38 -6.88 11.60
N LYS A 886 -9.03 -7.01 11.54
CA LYS A 886 -7.99 -6.58 12.53
C LYS A 886 -6.58 -6.45 11.84
N ASP A 887 -5.36 -6.31 12.43
CA ASP A 887 -4.74 -6.06 13.78
C ASP A 887 -3.34 -5.32 13.56
N PRO A 888 -2.43 -5.00 14.54
CA PRO A 888 -1.66 -3.74 14.51
C PRO A 888 -0.16 -3.73 14.98
N SER A 889 0.84 -3.30 14.18
CA SER A 889 2.27 -3.36 14.64
C SER A 889 3.34 -2.41 14.03
N LEU A 890 3.13 -1.08 13.89
CA LEU A 890 4.22 -0.12 13.55
C LEU A 890 4.16 1.18 14.39
N TYR A 891 5.33 1.77 14.70
CA TYR A 891 5.50 2.98 15.52
C TYR A 891 6.76 3.77 15.11
N ASP A 892 6.74 5.11 15.25
CA ASP A 892 7.76 6.04 14.73
C ASP A 892 8.14 7.15 15.76
N ASP A 893 9.26 7.85 15.55
CA ASP A 893 9.81 8.81 16.50
C ASP A 893 9.35 10.28 16.27
N ALA A 894 8.78 10.61 15.10
CA ALA A 894 8.17 11.91 14.78
C ALA A 894 6.95 12.24 15.67
N LEU A 895 6.42 11.22 16.34
CA LEU A 895 5.28 11.26 17.25
C LEU A 895 5.50 12.18 18.49
N LYS A 896 6.74 12.66 18.68
CA LYS A 896 7.10 13.74 19.62
C LYS A 896 6.40 15.08 19.31
N PHE A 897 5.97 15.36 18.07
CA PHE A 897 5.31 16.63 17.71
C PHE A 897 3.78 16.67 17.85
N CYS A 898 3.13 15.56 18.17
CA CYS A 898 1.67 15.49 18.29
C CYS A 898 1.08 16.45 19.35
N THR A 899 0.07 17.22 18.95
CA THR A 899 -0.66 18.18 19.80
C THR A 899 -1.88 17.57 20.52
N ASN A 900 -2.03 16.24 20.48
CA ASN A 900 -3.22 15.47 20.89
C ASN A 900 -4.55 15.93 20.23
N CYS A 901 -4.51 16.68 19.13
CA CYS A 901 -5.69 17.26 18.51
C CYS A 901 -6.64 16.26 17.80
N LYS A 902 -6.34 14.94 17.85
CA LYS A 902 -7.09 13.82 17.23
C LYS A 902 -7.42 13.92 15.73
N ARG A 903 -7.10 15.03 15.04
CA ARG A 903 -7.36 15.24 13.60
C ARG A 903 -6.74 14.15 12.72
N CYS A 904 -5.57 13.63 13.09
CA CYS A 904 -4.95 12.48 12.42
C CYS A 904 -5.83 11.21 12.45
N GLU A 905 -6.64 11.01 13.48
CA GLU A 905 -7.56 9.87 13.61
C GLU A 905 -8.81 10.04 12.75
N VAL A 906 -9.23 11.29 12.49
CA VAL A 906 -10.31 11.65 11.57
C VAL A 906 -9.82 11.58 10.11
N SER A 907 -8.56 11.93 9.86
CA SER A 907 -7.93 11.81 8.52
C SER A 907 -7.48 10.40 8.15
N CYS A 908 -7.52 9.43 9.08
CA CYS A 908 -7.03 8.07 8.84
C CYS A 908 -8.14 7.18 8.23
N PRO A 909 -8.03 6.72 6.97
CA PRO A 909 -9.06 5.86 6.36
C PRO A 909 -9.15 4.47 7.03
N SER A 910 -8.06 3.99 7.63
CA SER A 910 -8.06 2.79 8.46
C SER A 910 -8.67 3.01 9.86
N GLY A 911 -9.01 4.26 10.20
CA GLY A 911 -9.68 4.65 11.44
C GLY A 911 -8.92 4.25 12.71
N VAL A 912 -7.61 4.47 12.69
CA VAL A 912 -6.66 4.19 13.79
C VAL A 912 -6.68 5.35 14.81
N ASN A 913 -6.72 5.05 16.11
CA ASN A 913 -6.58 6.05 17.18
C ASN A 913 -5.10 6.49 17.35
N ILE A 914 -4.57 7.13 16.31
CA ILE A 914 -3.19 7.62 16.22
C ILE A 914 -2.83 8.53 17.41
N GLY A 915 -3.72 9.45 17.82
CA GLY A 915 -3.51 10.32 18.97
C GLY A 915 -3.41 9.55 20.29
N ASP A 916 -4.28 8.57 20.54
CA ASP A 916 -4.20 7.72 21.73
C ASP A 916 -2.91 6.89 21.75
N ILE A 917 -2.55 6.27 20.62
CA ILE A 917 -1.32 5.49 20.46
C ILE A 917 -0.09 6.35 20.79
N ILE A 918 -0.04 7.59 20.27
CA ILE A 918 1.04 8.53 20.54
C ILE A 918 1.11 8.89 22.03
N GLN A 919 -0.02 9.19 22.68
CA GLN A 919 -0.03 9.56 24.10
C GLN A 919 0.34 8.39 25.01
N ARG A 920 -0.13 7.16 24.70
CA ARG A 920 0.29 5.93 25.40
C ARG A 920 1.79 5.66 25.21
N ALA A 921 2.32 5.87 24.01
CA ALA A 921 3.73 5.69 23.75
C ALA A 921 4.60 6.75 24.45
N ARG A 922 4.20 8.02 24.43
CA ARG A 922 4.85 9.09 25.23
C ARG A 922 4.85 8.76 26.72
N ALA A 923 3.75 8.24 27.26
CA ALA A 923 3.63 7.82 28.65
C ALA A 923 4.56 6.64 29.03
N LYS A 924 4.94 5.79 28.05
CA LYS A 924 5.73 4.57 28.27
C LYS A 924 7.21 4.69 27.86
N TYR A 925 7.52 5.56 26.90
CA TYR A 925 8.84 5.66 26.24
C TYR A 925 9.39 7.10 26.19
N GLY A 926 8.70 8.08 26.78
CA GLY A 926 9.14 9.48 26.77
C GLY A 926 10.34 9.76 27.67
N ALA A 927 11.48 10.12 27.08
CA ALA A 927 12.72 10.42 27.80
C ALA A 927 12.73 11.75 28.60
N HIS A 928 11.68 12.58 28.47
CA HIS A 928 11.62 13.92 29.07
C HIS A 928 10.90 13.92 30.42
N LYS A 929 11.63 14.26 31.50
CA LYS A 929 11.04 14.47 32.84
C LYS A 929 10.42 15.88 32.92
N PRO A 930 9.18 16.06 33.42
CA PRO A 930 8.52 17.37 33.45
C PRO A 930 9.28 18.43 34.27
N SER A 931 9.37 19.65 33.76
CA SER A 931 10.04 20.78 34.42
C SER A 931 9.13 21.54 35.39
N LEU A 932 9.71 22.48 36.16
CA LEU A 932 8.95 23.39 37.04
C LEU A 932 7.90 24.22 36.26
N ARG A 933 8.24 24.66 35.05
CA ARG A 933 7.31 25.32 34.11
C ARG A 933 6.12 24.43 33.79
N ASP A 934 6.39 23.16 33.47
CA ASP A 934 5.34 22.21 33.09
C ASP A 934 4.45 21.84 34.28
N ALA A 935 5.02 21.80 35.50
CA ALA A 935 4.25 21.67 36.73
C ALA A 935 3.31 22.86 36.93
N ILE A 936 3.80 24.10 36.82
CA ILE A 936 2.99 25.32 36.93
C ILE A 936 1.84 25.31 35.90
N LEU A 937 2.15 25.13 34.61
CA LEU A 937 1.15 25.19 33.54
C LEU A 937 0.10 24.06 33.62
N SER A 938 0.42 22.90 34.19
CA SER A 938 -0.48 21.75 34.25
C SER A 938 -1.34 21.65 35.52
N HIS A 939 -0.96 22.31 36.61
CA HIS A 939 -1.58 22.12 37.93
C HIS A 939 -2.75 23.10 38.20
N THR A 940 -3.70 23.15 37.26
CA THR A 940 -4.81 24.13 37.23
C THR A 940 -5.64 24.19 38.52
N ASP A 941 -6.02 23.05 39.12
CA ASP A 941 -6.77 23.02 40.39
C ASP A 941 -6.00 23.64 41.57
N LEU A 942 -4.67 23.47 41.60
CA LEU A 942 -3.82 23.97 42.68
C LEU A 942 -3.65 25.48 42.57
N LEU A 943 -3.26 25.96 41.37
CA LEU A 943 -3.11 27.39 41.12
C LEU A 943 -4.45 28.12 41.22
N GLY A 944 -5.52 27.57 40.65
CA GLY A 944 -6.87 28.12 40.79
C GLY A 944 -7.30 28.30 42.25
N THR A 945 -7.01 27.32 43.11
CA THR A 945 -7.31 27.41 44.56
C THR A 945 -6.50 28.50 45.27
N LEU A 946 -5.23 28.68 44.90
CA LEU A 946 -4.34 29.70 45.51
C LEU A 946 -4.59 31.12 44.96
N SER A 947 -4.88 31.26 43.67
CA SER A 947 -5.01 32.55 43.00
C SER A 947 -6.40 33.17 43.10
N THR A 948 -7.48 32.38 43.20
CA THR A 948 -8.87 32.88 43.24
C THR A 948 -9.16 33.87 44.38
N PRO A 949 -8.68 33.68 45.63
CA PRO A 949 -8.88 34.66 46.71
C PRO A 949 -8.21 36.01 46.46
N PHE A 950 -7.13 36.03 45.66
CA PHE A 950 -6.33 37.21 45.35
C PHE A 950 -6.47 37.67 43.89
N ALA A 951 -7.51 37.20 43.19
CA ALA A 951 -7.63 37.31 41.73
C ALA A 951 -7.48 38.74 41.17
N PRO A 952 -7.98 39.83 41.79
CA PRO A 952 -7.72 41.18 41.32
C PRO A 952 -6.23 41.53 41.27
N LEU A 953 -5.47 41.17 42.31
CA LEU A 953 -4.03 41.41 42.40
C LEU A 953 -3.23 40.49 41.47
N VAL A 954 -3.62 39.21 41.39
CA VAL A 954 -2.97 38.23 40.49
C VAL A 954 -3.18 38.61 39.03
N ASN A 955 -4.41 38.96 38.63
CA ASN A 955 -4.72 39.38 37.26
C ASN A 955 -4.00 40.67 36.90
N ALA A 956 -3.98 41.67 37.79
CA ALA A 956 -3.26 42.92 37.58
C ALA A 956 -1.76 42.67 37.38
N THR A 957 -1.11 41.95 38.30
CA THR A 957 0.33 41.67 38.24
C THR A 957 0.72 40.83 37.03
N THR A 958 0.01 39.74 36.72
CA THR A 958 0.30 38.93 35.52
C THR A 958 -0.02 39.65 34.19
N GLY A 959 -0.89 40.65 34.21
CA GLY A 959 -1.15 41.51 33.05
C GLY A 959 -0.01 42.49 32.73
N MET A 960 0.83 42.85 33.70
CA MET A 960 1.88 43.86 33.50
C MET A 960 2.97 43.38 32.53
N LYS A 961 3.30 44.20 31.51
CA LYS A 961 4.34 43.90 30.51
C LYS A 961 5.71 43.52 31.13
N PRO A 962 6.21 44.15 32.22
CA PRO A 962 7.43 43.71 32.90
C PRO A 962 7.34 42.29 33.48
N VAL A 963 6.20 41.91 34.06
CA VAL A 963 5.99 40.57 34.65
C VAL A 963 5.93 39.50 33.55
N ARG A 964 5.28 39.80 32.41
CA ARG A 964 5.31 38.91 31.23
C ARG A 964 6.74 38.70 30.71
N LYS A 965 7.54 39.77 30.58
CA LYS A 965 8.97 39.65 30.21
C LYS A 965 9.81 38.88 31.25
N LEU A 966 9.47 38.94 32.54
CA LEU A 966 10.14 38.15 33.58
C LEU A 966 9.79 36.66 33.47
N LEU A 967 8.52 36.31 33.24
CA LEU A 967 8.07 34.92 33.04
C LEU A 967 8.64 34.30 31.74
N ASP A 968 8.80 35.11 30.70
CA ASP A 968 9.51 34.74 29.47
C ASP A 968 10.97 34.37 29.75
N LYS A 969 11.71 35.25 30.43
CA LYS A 969 13.14 35.05 30.72
C LYS A 969 13.43 33.98 31.79
N THR A 970 12.50 33.72 32.72
CA THR A 970 12.73 32.78 33.85
C THR A 970 12.01 31.44 33.70
N LEU A 971 10.89 31.39 32.98
CA LEU A 971 10.04 30.19 32.86
C LEU A 971 9.67 29.86 31.42
N ASN A 972 10.28 30.47 30.38
CA ASN A 972 10.03 30.16 28.96
C ASN A 972 8.53 30.09 28.59
N ILE A 973 7.73 31.01 29.14
CA ILE A 973 6.35 31.28 28.76
C ILE A 973 6.36 32.53 27.89
N ASP A 974 5.90 32.44 26.64
CA ASP A 974 6.10 33.53 25.67
C ASP A 974 5.45 34.85 26.11
N SER A 975 6.21 35.96 26.09
CA SER A 975 5.72 37.27 26.55
C SER A 975 4.60 37.89 25.71
N HIS A 976 4.31 37.35 24.52
CA HIS A 976 3.10 37.70 23.75
C HIS A 976 1.81 37.08 24.30
N ARG A 977 1.89 36.12 25.24
CA ARG A 977 0.72 35.48 25.84
C ARG A 977 0.14 36.26 27.02
N GLU A 978 -1.19 36.35 27.07
CA GLU A 978 -1.92 36.68 28.29
C GLU A 978 -2.18 35.39 29.08
N LEU A 979 -1.82 35.33 30.36
CA LEU A 979 -2.20 34.19 31.20
C LEU A 979 -3.71 34.20 31.46
N PRO A 980 -4.38 33.03 31.53
CA PRO A 980 -5.81 32.95 31.83
C PRO A 980 -6.17 33.64 33.15
N LYS A 981 -6.99 34.69 33.06
CA LYS A 981 -7.45 35.49 34.21
C LYS A 981 -8.28 34.61 35.15
N TYR A 982 -8.10 34.80 36.46
CA TYR A 982 -8.89 34.14 37.50
C TYR A 982 -10.10 35.00 37.88
N SER A 983 -11.19 34.36 38.30
CA SER A 983 -12.35 35.06 38.86
C SER A 983 -12.15 35.33 40.36
N PHE A 984 -12.86 36.32 40.91
CA PHE A 984 -12.90 36.53 42.35
C PHE A 984 -14.02 35.67 42.95
N GLY A 985 -13.63 34.60 43.65
CA GLY A 985 -14.54 33.54 44.09
C GLY A 985 -14.80 32.48 43.01
N THR A 986 -15.32 31.32 43.43
CA THR A 986 -15.49 30.12 42.59
C THR A 986 -16.94 29.82 42.22
N PHE A 987 -17.14 29.08 41.13
CA PHE A 987 -18.47 28.54 40.77
C PHE A 987 -19.05 27.67 41.89
N ARG A 988 -18.26 26.77 42.51
CA ARG A 988 -18.73 25.96 43.66
C ARG A 988 -19.21 26.80 44.86
N GLN A 989 -18.58 27.94 45.15
CA GLN A 989 -19.04 28.85 46.22
C GLN A 989 -20.36 29.54 45.88
N TRP A 990 -20.56 29.95 44.61
CA TRP A 990 -21.83 30.51 44.15
C TRP A 990 -22.95 29.46 44.17
N TYR A 991 -22.69 28.26 43.63
CA TYR A 991 -23.67 27.17 43.53
C TYR A 991 -24.22 26.75 44.91
N ARG A 992 -23.40 26.76 45.97
CA ARG A 992 -23.86 26.46 47.34
C ARG A 992 -25.08 27.29 47.77
N ARG A 993 -25.21 28.53 47.28
CA ARG A 993 -26.36 29.42 47.55
C ARG A 993 -27.59 29.11 46.68
N GLN A 994 -27.43 28.35 45.60
CA GLN A 994 -28.50 27.92 44.71
C GLN A 994 -28.94 26.46 44.95
N ALA A 995 -28.12 25.64 45.62
CA ALA A 995 -28.31 24.19 45.74
C ALA A 995 -29.72 23.76 46.21
N ALA A 996 -30.32 24.45 47.18
CA ALA A 996 -31.68 24.18 47.63
C ALA A 996 -32.74 24.45 46.54
N ARG A 997 -32.61 25.57 45.81
CA ARG A 997 -33.44 25.90 44.64
C ARG A 997 -33.21 24.96 43.47
N GLN A 998 -32.01 24.40 43.32
CA GLN A 998 -31.74 23.39 42.29
C GLN A 998 -32.37 22.04 42.62
N ALA A 999 -32.36 21.64 43.89
CA ALA A 999 -32.99 20.40 44.35
C ALA A 999 -34.53 20.42 44.26
N SER A 1000 -35.18 21.58 44.15
CA SER A 1000 -36.64 21.70 44.05
C SER A 1000 -37.21 21.56 42.62
N PHE A 1001 -36.38 21.35 41.59
CA PHE A 1001 -36.86 21.07 40.24
C PHE A 1001 -37.24 19.58 40.10
N PRO A 1002 -38.32 19.25 39.35
CA PRO A 1002 -38.82 17.87 39.25
C PRO A 1002 -37.87 16.93 38.47
N GLN A 1003 -36.96 17.50 37.67
CA GLN A 1003 -35.93 16.76 36.96
C GLN A 1003 -34.55 17.34 37.26
N GLN A 1004 -33.53 16.48 37.19
CA GLN A 1004 -32.20 16.76 37.70
C GLN A 1004 -31.13 16.24 36.72
N VAL A 1005 -30.05 17.00 36.53
CA VAL A 1005 -28.87 16.62 35.75
C VAL A 1005 -27.60 16.87 36.55
N ALA A 1006 -26.62 15.97 36.47
CA ALA A 1006 -25.32 16.17 37.11
C ALA A 1006 -24.40 17.01 36.22
N PHE A 1007 -23.70 18.01 36.78
CA PHE A 1007 -22.80 18.89 36.03
C PHE A 1007 -21.35 18.70 36.48
N PHE A 1008 -20.52 18.21 35.56
CA PHE A 1008 -19.06 18.31 35.64
C PHE A 1008 -18.67 19.71 35.13
N HIS A 1009 -18.29 20.62 36.02
CA HIS A 1009 -18.00 22.00 35.63
C HIS A 1009 -16.54 22.19 35.17
N GLY A 1010 -15.62 21.33 35.62
CA GLY A 1010 -14.18 21.42 35.34
C GLY A 1010 -13.50 22.62 35.99
N CYS A 1011 -12.16 22.69 35.85
CA CYS A 1011 -11.36 23.74 36.46
C CYS A 1011 -11.62 25.13 35.86
N PHE A 1012 -11.86 25.21 34.53
CA PHE A 1012 -12.08 26.49 33.84
C PHE A 1012 -13.31 27.24 34.37
N VAL A 1013 -14.47 26.57 34.44
CA VAL A 1013 -15.69 27.17 35.01
C VAL A 1013 -15.48 27.46 36.50
N ASN A 1014 -14.79 26.62 37.25
CA ASN A 1014 -14.66 26.85 38.69
C ASN A 1014 -13.79 28.05 39.06
N TYR A 1015 -12.69 28.31 38.34
CA TYR A 1015 -11.66 29.27 38.73
C TYR A 1015 -11.45 30.44 37.75
N ASN A 1016 -11.64 30.24 36.44
CA ASN A 1016 -11.37 31.27 35.43
C ASN A 1016 -12.64 31.98 34.96
N HIS A 1017 -13.69 31.21 34.66
CA HIS A 1017 -14.93 31.74 34.10
C HIS A 1017 -16.20 31.13 34.72
N PRO A 1018 -16.51 31.45 36.00
CA PRO A 1018 -17.74 30.99 36.66
C PRO A 1018 -19.04 31.43 35.99
N GLN A 1019 -19.03 32.44 35.12
CA GLN A 1019 -20.24 32.94 34.48
C GLN A 1019 -20.88 31.88 33.57
N LEU A 1020 -20.11 31.21 32.71
CA LEU A 1020 -20.57 30.08 31.89
C LEU A 1020 -21.25 28.97 32.71
N GLY A 1021 -20.83 28.75 33.97
CA GLY A 1021 -21.50 27.81 34.87
C GLY A 1021 -22.87 28.31 35.36
N LYS A 1022 -23.03 29.62 35.56
CA LYS A 1022 -24.33 30.25 35.87
C LYS A 1022 -25.24 30.29 34.65
N ASP A 1023 -24.67 30.53 33.48
CA ASP A 1023 -25.38 30.56 32.19
C ASP A 1023 -25.98 29.18 31.89
N MET A 1024 -25.21 28.11 32.09
CA MET A 1024 -25.66 26.73 32.06
C MET A 1024 -26.88 26.49 32.97
N VAL A 1025 -26.76 26.91 34.24
CA VAL A 1025 -27.85 26.81 35.23
C VAL A 1025 -29.05 27.66 34.82
N LYS A 1026 -28.87 28.84 34.21
CA LYS A 1026 -29.97 29.69 33.71
C LYS A 1026 -30.76 28.97 32.61
N VAL A 1027 -30.07 28.39 31.62
CA VAL A 1027 -30.70 27.68 30.49
C VAL A 1027 -31.45 26.44 30.98
N LEU A 1028 -30.85 25.60 31.81
CA LEU A 1028 -31.50 24.36 32.27
C LEU A 1028 -32.68 24.64 33.21
N ASN A 1029 -32.59 25.65 34.08
CA ASN A 1029 -33.73 26.09 34.89
C ASN A 1029 -34.92 26.57 34.02
N ALA A 1030 -34.65 27.21 32.88
CA ALA A 1030 -35.70 27.63 31.93
C ALA A 1030 -36.37 26.44 31.22
N MET A 1031 -35.72 25.27 31.19
CA MET A 1031 -36.27 23.99 30.69
C MET A 1031 -36.88 23.11 31.81
N GLY A 1032 -37.00 23.65 33.04
CA GLY A 1032 -37.52 22.94 34.20
C GLY A 1032 -36.57 21.92 34.84
N ILE A 1033 -35.27 22.00 34.55
CA ILE A 1033 -34.24 21.03 35.00
C ILE A 1033 -33.28 21.68 36.01
N GLY A 1034 -33.19 21.09 37.20
CA GLY A 1034 -32.22 21.47 38.22
C GLY A 1034 -30.83 20.87 37.97
N VAL A 1035 -29.78 21.63 38.25
CA VAL A 1035 -28.40 21.16 38.16
C VAL A 1035 -27.90 20.67 39.51
N GLN A 1036 -27.30 19.49 39.54
CA GLN A 1036 -26.61 18.87 40.67
C GLN A 1036 -25.10 18.88 40.44
N LEU A 1037 -24.28 19.20 41.45
CA LEU A 1037 -22.83 19.05 41.33
C LEU A 1037 -22.35 17.65 41.75
N LEU A 1038 -21.23 17.22 41.16
CA LEU A 1038 -20.52 16.02 41.57
C LEU A 1038 -19.92 16.19 42.98
N LYS A 1039 -20.14 15.18 43.83
CA LYS A 1039 -19.75 15.10 45.25
C LYS A 1039 -18.27 15.40 45.46
N ARG A 1040 -17.41 14.84 44.61
CA ARG A 1040 -16.01 15.23 44.45
C ARG A 1040 -15.75 15.48 42.97
N GLU A 1041 -14.79 16.34 42.68
CA GLU A 1041 -14.39 16.68 41.32
C GLU A 1041 -12.96 17.22 41.34
N LYS A 1042 -12.25 16.99 40.25
CA LYS A 1042 -10.95 17.54 39.90
C LYS A 1042 -10.94 17.91 38.42
N CYS A 1043 -9.94 18.67 37.99
CA CYS A 1043 -9.63 18.85 36.58
C CYS A 1043 -9.75 17.52 35.80
N CYS A 1044 -10.24 17.57 34.56
CA CYS A 1044 -10.36 16.40 33.68
C CYS A 1044 -9.02 15.68 33.44
N GLY A 1045 -7.90 16.35 33.68
CA GLY A 1045 -6.55 15.78 33.59
C GLY A 1045 -5.81 16.11 32.30
N VAL A 1046 -6.45 16.70 31.28
CA VAL A 1046 -5.81 17.06 30.00
C VAL A 1046 -4.53 17.89 30.16
N PRO A 1047 -4.45 18.92 31.02
CA PRO A 1047 -3.20 19.66 31.23
C PRO A 1047 -2.09 18.80 31.84
N LEU A 1048 -2.42 17.78 32.63
CA LEU A 1048 -1.44 16.83 33.17
C LEU A 1048 -1.00 15.81 32.10
N ILE A 1049 -1.94 15.29 31.30
CA ILE A 1049 -1.67 14.37 30.18
C ILE A 1049 -0.75 15.04 29.14
N ALA A 1050 -1.09 16.25 28.71
CA ALA A 1050 -0.32 17.02 27.72
C ALA A 1050 1.09 17.43 28.19
N ASN A 1051 1.38 17.32 29.50
CA ASN A 1051 2.69 17.62 30.10
C ASN A 1051 3.32 16.40 30.80
N GLY A 1052 2.86 15.18 30.51
CA GLY A 1052 3.49 13.93 30.96
C GLY A 1052 3.25 13.52 32.42
N PHE A 1053 2.40 14.23 33.18
CA PHE A 1053 2.08 13.91 34.58
C PHE A 1053 1.02 12.79 34.72
N ILE A 1054 1.23 11.67 34.02
CA ILE A 1054 0.23 10.60 33.82
C ILE A 1054 -0.29 10.00 35.13
N GLU A 1055 0.57 9.68 36.10
CA GLU A 1055 0.10 9.14 37.39
C GLU A 1055 -0.73 10.14 38.21
N LYS A 1056 -0.48 11.45 38.03
CA LYS A 1056 -1.28 12.49 38.66
C LYS A 1056 -2.63 12.68 37.95
N ALA A 1057 -2.65 12.54 36.62
CA ALA A 1057 -3.88 12.45 35.84
C ALA A 1057 -4.72 11.24 36.27
N LYS A 1058 -4.14 10.04 36.39
CA LYS A 1058 -4.81 8.83 36.94
C LYS A 1058 -5.40 9.08 38.33
N LYS A 1059 -4.68 9.77 39.23
CA LYS A 1059 -5.18 10.08 40.58
C LYS A 1059 -6.37 11.05 40.56
N GLN A 1060 -6.41 12.01 39.62
CA GLN A 1060 -7.59 12.86 39.42
C GLN A 1060 -8.74 12.07 38.77
N ALA A 1061 -8.42 11.27 37.75
CA ALA A 1061 -9.38 10.45 37.00
C ALA A 1061 -10.16 9.48 37.89
N ARG A 1062 -9.51 8.79 38.84
CA ARG A 1062 -10.19 7.92 39.82
C ARG A 1062 -11.20 8.68 40.71
N VAL A 1063 -10.89 9.92 41.08
CA VAL A 1063 -11.81 10.77 41.89
C VAL A 1063 -13.00 11.22 41.06
N ASN A 1064 -12.77 11.52 39.77
CA ASN A 1064 -13.82 11.89 38.83
C ASN A 1064 -14.71 10.69 38.50
N ALA A 1065 -14.15 9.56 38.05
CA ALA A 1065 -14.86 8.33 37.70
C ALA A 1065 -15.79 7.85 38.83
N SER A 1066 -15.28 7.68 40.05
CA SER A 1066 -16.10 7.32 41.22
C SER A 1066 -17.24 8.30 41.50
N SER A 1067 -17.09 9.58 41.16
CA SER A 1067 -18.15 10.59 41.33
C SER A 1067 -19.14 10.62 40.15
N LEU A 1068 -18.71 10.21 38.95
CA LEU A 1068 -19.57 9.97 37.78
C LEU A 1068 -20.40 8.70 37.98
N GLU A 1069 -19.79 7.62 38.47
CA GLU A 1069 -20.46 6.35 38.83
C GLU A 1069 -21.54 6.58 39.88
N GLU A 1070 -21.26 7.36 40.93
CA GLU A 1070 -22.28 7.74 41.92
C GLU A 1070 -23.41 8.57 41.29
N ALA A 1071 -23.11 9.50 40.38
CA ALA A 1071 -24.14 10.31 39.71
C ALA A 1071 -25.03 9.46 38.78
N VAL A 1072 -24.44 8.60 37.95
CA VAL A 1072 -25.14 7.80 36.94
C VAL A 1072 -25.80 6.57 37.55
N MET A 1073 -25.06 5.75 38.28
CA MET A 1073 -25.50 4.42 38.71
C MET A 1073 -26.30 4.45 40.01
N GLN A 1074 -25.93 5.30 40.98
CA GLN A 1074 -26.60 5.36 42.29
C GLN A 1074 -27.71 6.41 42.33
N ARG A 1075 -27.59 7.50 41.56
CA ARG A 1075 -28.56 8.60 41.52
C ARG A 1075 -29.37 8.69 40.22
N GLY A 1076 -29.08 7.84 39.23
CA GLY A 1076 -29.78 7.79 37.94
C GLY A 1076 -29.53 8.99 37.01
N LEU A 1077 -28.70 9.97 37.41
CA LEU A 1077 -28.58 11.25 36.71
C LEU A 1077 -27.72 11.13 35.44
N PRO A 1078 -28.16 11.67 34.29
CA PRO A 1078 -27.23 11.97 33.22
C PRO A 1078 -26.21 13.01 33.69
N VAL A 1079 -24.97 12.93 33.19
CA VAL A 1079 -23.91 13.90 33.47
C VAL A 1079 -23.66 14.75 32.23
N ILE A 1080 -23.55 16.06 32.41
CA ILE A 1080 -23.18 17.00 31.35
C ILE A 1080 -21.90 17.77 31.70
N ALA A 1081 -21.21 18.25 30.68
CA ALA A 1081 -20.12 19.21 30.81
C ALA A 1081 -20.23 20.33 29.75
N THR A 1082 -19.57 21.47 29.99
CA THR A 1082 -19.50 22.59 29.03
C THR A 1082 -18.39 22.40 28.01
N SER A 1083 -17.19 22.02 28.45
CA SER A 1083 -16.01 21.90 27.59
C SER A 1083 -16.06 20.63 26.75
N SER A 1084 -15.95 20.77 25.43
CA SER A 1084 -15.77 19.64 24.51
C SER A 1084 -14.55 18.78 24.87
N THR A 1085 -13.49 19.42 25.37
CA THR A 1085 -12.24 18.77 25.79
C THR A 1085 -12.43 17.98 27.09
N CYS A 1086 -13.08 18.54 28.11
CA CYS A 1086 -13.38 17.78 29.33
C CYS A 1086 -14.26 16.57 29.03
N THR A 1087 -15.31 16.76 28.22
CA THR A 1087 -16.28 15.71 27.86
C THR A 1087 -15.59 14.54 27.17
N PHE A 1088 -14.84 14.82 26.10
CA PHE A 1088 -14.10 13.82 25.33
C PHE A 1088 -13.07 13.06 26.20
N THR A 1089 -12.30 13.76 27.02
CA THR A 1089 -11.26 13.09 27.83
C THR A 1089 -11.84 12.18 28.91
N LEU A 1090 -12.89 12.61 29.61
CA LEU A 1090 -13.58 11.80 30.63
C LEU A 1090 -14.24 10.54 30.03
N ARG A 1091 -14.78 10.68 28.81
CA ARG A 1091 -15.59 9.66 28.14
C ARG A 1091 -14.76 8.65 27.34
N ASP A 1092 -13.77 9.13 26.57
CA ASP A 1092 -13.06 8.33 25.57
C ASP A 1092 -11.56 8.15 25.88
N GLU A 1093 -10.88 9.15 26.46
CA GLU A 1093 -9.43 9.02 26.78
C GLU A 1093 -9.14 8.31 28.11
N TYR A 1094 -10.06 8.29 29.07
CA TYR A 1094 -9.83 7.66 30.38
C TYR A 1094 -9.52 6.14 30.28
N PRO A 1095 -10.28 5.34 29.52
CA PRO A 1095 -9.97 3.91 29.35
C PRO A 1095 -8.67 3.71 28.56
N HIS A 1096 -8.47 4.47 27.48
CA HIS A 1096 -7.38 4.22 26.52
C HIS A 1096 -6.01 4.79 26.95
N ILE A 1097 -5.98 5.98 27.56
CA ILE A 1097 -4.73 6.67 27.94
C ILE A 1097 -4.40 6.48 29.43
N LEU A 1098 -5.40 6.50 30.32
CA LEU A 1098 -5.18 6.42 31.77
C LEU A 1098 -5.40 5.02 32.35
N GLY A 1099 -6.08 4.11 31.63
CA GLY A 1099 -6.45 2.80 32.16
C GLY A 1099 -7.45 2.88 33.31
N ILE A 1100 -8.33 3.89 33.26
CA ILE A 1100 -9.47 4.04 34.18
C ILE A 1100 -10.71 3.72 33.36
N ASP A 1101 -11.40 2.62 33.70
CA ASP A 1101 -12.66 2.30 33.04
C ASP A 1101 -13.70 3.37 33.36
N THR A 1102 -14.43 3.79 32.32
CA THR A 1102 -15.59 4.68 32.41
C THR A 1102 -16.76 4.17 31.57
N THR A 1103 -16.69 2.94 31.06
CA THR A 1103 -17.67 2.35 30.12
C THR A 1103 -19.10 2.41 30.67
N GLN A 1104 -19.29 2.15 31.97
CA GLN A 1104 -20.61 2.19 32.62
C GLN A 1104 -21.25 3.59 32.70
N VAL A 1105 -20.44 4.66 32.60
CA VAL A 1105 -20.91 6.06 32.67
C VAL A 1105 -20.78 6.79 31.33
N ARG A 1106 -20.13 6.15 30.35
CA ARG A 1106 -19.70 6.73 29.08
C ARG A 1106 -20.85 7.37 28.32
N ASP A 1107 -21.92 6.62 28.17
CA ASP A 1107 -23.04 6.95 27.28
C ASP A 1107 -24.12 7.79 28.01
N ARG A 1108 -23.94 7.95 29.33
CA ARG A 1108 -24.67 8.89 30.19
C ARG A 1108 -23.89 10.19 30.43
N LEU A 1109 -22.73 10.37 29.80
CA LEU A 1109 -21.89 11.56 29.87
C LEU A 1109 -21.91 12.32 28.54
N GLU A 1110 -22.62 13.46 28.51
CA GLU A 1110 -22.85 14.24 27.29
C GLU A 1110 -22.22 15.65 27.34
N LEU A 1111 -22.00 16.23 26.16
CA LEU A 1111 -21.75 17.66 26.06
C LEU A 1111 -23.09 18.38 26.24
N ALA A 1112 -23.12 19.44 27.03
CA ALA A 1112 -24.37 20.10 27.40
C ALA A 1112 -25.15 20.68 26.20
N THR A 1113 -24.47 21.09 25.11
CA THR A 1113 -25.13 21.48 23.86
C THR A 1113 -25.83 20.31 23.19
N ARG A 1114 -25.21 19.12 23.14
CA ARG A 1114 -25.88 17.89 22.68
C ARG A 1114 -27.05 17.51 23.59
N TYR A 1115 -26.90 17.61 24.90
CA TYR A 1115 -27.98 17.32 25.85
C TYR A 1115 -29.18 18.27 25.66
N ILE A 1116 -28.94 19.59 25.61
CA ILE A 1116 -29.99 20.59 25.38
C ILE A 1116 -30.64 20.40 24.00
N TRP A 1117 -29.88 20.06 22.96
CA TRP A 1117 -30.44 19.74 21.64
C TRP A 1117 -31.39 18.53 21.71
N LYS A 1118 -30.97 17.42 22.33
CA LYS A 1118 -31.82 16.23 22.51
C LYS A 1118 -33.10 16.57 23.29
N LEU A 1119 -33.02 17.42 24.32
CA LEU A 1119 -34.20 17.88 25.05
C LEU A 1119 -35.19 18.70 24.20
N LEU A 1120 -34.74 19.34 23.12
CA LEU A 1120 -35.60 20.12 22.21
C LEU A 1120 -36.16 19.27 21.05
N GLU A 1121 -35.38 18.34 20.50
CA GLU A 1121 -35.78 17.51 19.35
C GLU A 1121 -36.43 16.16 19.76
N GLU A 1122 -35.96 15.52 20.82
CA GLU A 1122 -36.37 14.17 21.25
C GLU A 1122 -37.43 14.21 22.37
N ASP A 1123 -37.22 15.03 23.41
CA ASP A 1123 -38.21 15.25 24.48
C ASP A 1123 -39.32 16.27 24.10
N GLY A 1124 -39.17 16.97 22.97
CA GLY A 1124 -40.13 17.97 22.49
C GLY A 1124 -40.27 19.23 23.35
N ARG A 1125 -39.26 19.59 24.16
CA ARG A 1125 -39.35 20.77 25.06
C ARG A 1125 -39.24 22.09 24.29
N THR A 1126 -39.76 23.13 24.92
CA THR A 1126 -39.55 24.51 24.49
C THR A 1126 -38.43 25.17 25.30
N LEU A 1127 -37.66 26.04 24.65
CA LEU A 1127 -36.78 27.01 25.29
C LEU A 1127 -37.16 28.39 24.75
N PRO A 1128 -37.69 29.31 25.57
CA PRO A 1128 -38.15 30.61 25.09
C PRO A 1128 -36.94 31.52 24.82
N LEU A 1129 -36.81 31.99 23.57
CA LEU A 1129 -35.68 32.77 23.09
C LEU A 1129 -36.16 34.09 22.44
N ASN A 1130 -35.60 35.20 22.92
CA ASN A 1130 -35.76 36.54 22.39
C ASN A 1130 -34.98 36.73 21.07
N ASN A 1131 -35.49 37.62 20.21
CA ASN A 1131 -34.79 38.05 19.01
C ASN A 1131 -33.44 38.70 19.36
N THR A 1132 -32.36 38.09 18.88
CA THR A 1132 -30.98 38.43 19.19
C THR A 1132 -30.23 38.72 17.89
N PRO A 1133 -30.39 39.93 17.30
CA PRO A 1133 -29.75 40.30 16.03
C PRO A 1133 -28.23 40.35 16.20
N LEU A 1134 -27.55 39.29 15.76
CA LEU A 1134 -26.10 39.13 15.81
C LEU A 1134 -25.62 38.25 14.66
N ARG A 1135 -24.52 38.66 14.02
CA ARG A 1135 -23.83 37.92 12.99
C ARG A 1135 -22.64 37.19 13.62
N ILE A 1136 -22.64 35.86 13.63
CA ILE A 1136 -21.67 35.06 14.39
C ILE A 1136 -20.93 34.04 13.51
N ALA A 1137 -19.66 33.77 13.81
CA ALA A 1137 -18.89 32.69 13.21
C ALA A 1137 -18.73 31.53 14.19
N TYR A 1138 -19.09 30.30 13.81
CA TYR A 1138 -18.80 29.13 14.65
C TYR A 1138 -17.49 28.45 14.25
N HIS A 1139 -16.58 28.29 15.23
CA HIS A 1139 -15.31 27.58 15.09
C HIS A 1139 -15.39 26.19 15.72
N THR A 1140 -15.28 25.14 14.91
CA THR A 1140 -15.27 23.72 15.34
C THR A 1140 -14.01 23.34 16.13
N PRO A 1141 -14.12 22.99 17.44
CA PRO A 1141 -13.00 22.42 18.20
C PRO A 1141 -12.56 21.06 17.65
N CYS A 1142 -11.27 20.76 17.77
CA CYS A 1142 -10.71 19.49 17.30
C CYS A 1142 -11.27 18.23 18.03
N HIS A 1143 -11.69 18.36 19.29
CA HIS A 1143 -12.40 17.28 20.00
C HIS A 1143 -13.88 17.17 19.58
N MET A 1144 -14.54 18.26 19.15
CA MET A 1144 -15.90 18.18 18.57
C MET A 1144 -15.88 17.44 17.23
N GLU A 1145 -14.88 17.75 16.40
CA GLU A 1145 -14.60 17.05 15.13
C GLU A 1145 -14.46 15.54 15.34
N LYS A 1146 -13.59 15.11 16.28
CA LYS A 1146 -13.38 13.68 16.59
C LYS A 1146 -14.63 13.00 17.17
N MET A 1147 -15.49 13.72 17.89
CA MET A 1147 -16.75 13.19 18.41
C MET A 1147 -17.90 13.18 17.39
N GLY A 1148 -17.78 13.89 16.25
CA GLY A 1148 -18.89 14.15 15.33
C GLY A 1148 -19.94 15.13 15.87
N TRP A 1149 -19.70 15.73 17.04
CA TRP A 1149 -20.73 16.43 17.83
C TRP A 1149 -20.93 17.90 17.46
N THR A 1150 -20.18 18.39 16.46
CA THR A 1150 -20.26 19.75 15.91
C THR A 1150 -21.69 20.19 15.53
N LEU A 1151 -22.50 19.26 15.00
CA LEU A 1151 -23.85 19.54 14.51
C LEU A 1151 -24.79 20.06 15.62
N TYR A 1152 -24.72 19.51 16.83
CA TYR A 1152 -25.63 19.86 17.92
C TYR A 1152 -25.46 21.32 18.37
N SER A 1153 -24.22 21.81 18.45
CA SER A 1153 -23.94 23.22 18.77
C SER A 1153 -24.37 24.14 17.63
N ILE A 1154 -24.24 23.72 16.37
CA ILE A 1154 -24.69 24.49 15.19
C ILE A 1154 -26.22 24.62 15.12
N GLU A 1155 -26.98 23.52 15.28
CA GLU A 1155 -28.45 23.58 15.24
C GLU A 1155 -29.04 24.34 16.44
N LEU A 1156 -28.41 24.28 17.63
CA LEU A 1156 -28.81 25.13 18.76
C LEU A 1156 -28.60 26.62 18.51
N LEU A 1157 -27.50 27.00 17.84
CA LEU A 1157 -27.25 28.40 17.48
C LEU A 1157 -28.25 28.89 16.43
N ARG A 1158 -28.61 28.03 15.46
CA ARG A 1158 -29.67 28.30 14.44
C ARG A 1158 -31.07 28.45 15.04
N ARG A 1159 -31.32 27.90 16.23
CA ARG A 1159 -32.60 28.04 16.96
C ARG A 1159 -32.76 29.38 17.69
N ILE A 1160 -31.73 30.25 17.73
CA ILE A 1160 -31.82 31.60 18.31
C ILE A 1160 -32.38 32.57 17.24
N PRO A 1161 -33.56 33.19 17.45
CA PRO A 1161 -34.12 34.11 16.46
C PRO A 1161 -33.21 35.33 16.25
N GLY A 1162 -33.03 35.75 14.99
CA GLY A 1162 -32.20 36.90 14.61
C GLY A 1162 -30.70 36.64 14.47
N VAL A 1163 -30.21 35.43 14.77
CA VAL A 1163 -28.78 35.09 14.63
C VAL A 1163 -28.44 34.66 13.20
N GLU A 1164 -27.55 35.39 12.53
CA GLU A 1164 -26.94 34.95 11.26
C GLU A 1164 -25.69 34.11 11.57
N LEU A 1165 -25.74 32.80 11.28
CA LEU A 1165 -24.67 31.86 11.58
C LEU A 1165 -23.80 31.56 10.35
N VAL A 1166 -22.56 32.06 10.37
CA VAL A 1166 -21.47 31.64 9.49
C VAL A 1166 -20.77 30.42 10.09
N ILE A 1167 -20.58 29.36 9.30
CA ILE A 1167 -19.79 28.18 9.69
C ILE A 1167 -18.39 28.34 9.09
N LEU A 1168 -17.36 28.31 9.93
CA LEU A 1168 -15.96 28.41 9.49
C LEU A 1168 -15.45 27.06 8.96
N ASP A 1169 -14.36 27.10 8.19
CA ASP A 1169 -13.60 25.89 7.87
C ASP A 1169 -13.14 25.22 9.16
N SER A 1170 -13.08 23.89 9.17
CA SER A 1170 -12.43 23.15 10.24
C SER A 1170 -10.90 23.28 10.14
N ARG A 1171 -10.38 24.46 10.47
CA ARG A 1171 -8.95 24.75 10.67
C ARG A 1171 -8.56 24.57 12.15
N CYS A 1172 -7.28 24.37 12.43
CA CYS A 1172 -6.80 24.27 13.80
C CYS A 1172 -6.43 25.66 14.32
N CYS A 1173 -6.82 26.03 15.54
CA CYS A 1173 -6.38 27.29 16.16
C CYS A 1173 -4.92 27.27 16.65
N GLY A 1174 -4.27 26.10 16.73
CA GLY A 1174 -2.84 25.96 17.00
C GLY A 1174 -2.39 26.03 18.47
N ILE A 1175 -3.30 26.26 19.43
CA ILE A 1175 -2.95 26.44 20.85
C ILE A 1175 -2.59 25.13 21.59
N ALA A 1176 -3.34 24.07 21.32
CA ALA A 1176 -3.18 22.73 21.92
C ALA A 1176 -2.97 22.74 23.45
N GLY A 1177 -3.92 23.37 24.17
CA GLY A 1177 -3.84 23.51 25.63
C GLY A 1177 -2.69 24.42 26.06
N THR A 1178 -1.74 23.89 26.84
CA THR A 1178 -0.57 24.64 27.30
C THR A 1178 0.60 24.63 26.31
N TYR A 1179 0.49 23.93 25.18
CA TYR A 1179 1.57 23.79 24.20
C TYR A 1179 2.00 25.15 23.62
N GLY A 1180 1.04 25.91 23.09
CA GLY A 1180 1.26 27.23 22.48
C GLY A 1180 1.55 28.38 23.44
N PHE A 1181 1.62 28.11 24.75
CA PHE A 1181 2.10 29.06 25.76
C PHE A 1181 3.62 29.00 25.96
N LYS A 1182 4.27 27.91 25.55
CA LYS A 1182 5.72 27.69 25.68
C LYS A 1182 6.45 28.44 24.57
N LYS A 1183 7.49 29.19 24.92
CA LYS A 1183 8.24 30.08 24.01
C LYS A 1183 8.74 29.38 22.75
N GLU A 1184 9.30 28.18 22.90
CA GLU A 1184 9.78 27.35 21.78
C GLU A 1184 8.69 26.92 20.79
N ASN A 1185 7.41 26.93 21.22
CA ASN A 1185 6.28 26.51 20.40
C ASN A 1185 5.48 27.70 19.85
N TYR A 1186 5.67 28.92 20.36
CA TYR A 1186 4.82 30.08 20.01
C TYR A 1186 4.77 30.36 18.50
N PRO A 1187 5.89 30.41 17.74
CA PRO A 1187 5.84 30.66 16.29
C PRO A 1187 5.11 29.57 15.51
N THR A 1188 5.23 28.31 15.91
CA THR A 1188 4.53 27.18 15.29
C THR A 1188 3.05 27.16 15.68
N SER A 1189 2.72 27.51 16.93
CA SER A 1189 1.34 27.69 17.40
C SER A 1189 0.60 28.76 16.58
N GLN A 1190 1.27 29.88 16.30
CA GLN A 1190 0.70 30.93 15.45
C GLN A 1190 0.58 30.52 13.98
N ARG A 1191 1.61 29.92 13.37
CA ARG A 1191 1.53 29.44 11.98
C ARG A 1191 0.43 28.39 11.75
N ILE A 1192 0.18 27.51 12.73
CA ILE A 1192 -0.93 26.54 12.66
C ILE A 1192 -2.29 27.25 12.72
N GLY A 1193 -2.41 28.32 13.51
CA GLY A 1193 -3.64 29.09 13.69
C GLY A 1193 -3.95 30.10 12.58
N ALA A 1194 -2.94 30.60 11.86
CA ALA A 1194 -3.08 31.71 10.91
C ALA A 1194 -4.23 31.57 9.89
N PRO A 1195 -4.48 30.41 9.24
CA PRO A 1195 -5.61 30.26 8.32
C PRO A 1195 -6.99 30.41 8.98
N LEU A 1196 -7.12 30.09 10.27
CA LEU A 1196 -8.34 30.31 11.03
C LEU A 1196 -8.51 31.80 11.37
N PHE A 1197 -7.43 32.49 11.75
CA PHE A 1197 -7.47 33.90 12.13
C PHE A 1197 -7.81 34.78 10.92
N GLN A 1198 -7.20 34.50 9.77
CA GLN A 1198 -7.56 35.14 8.50
C GLN A 1198 -9.05 34.97 8.19
N GLN A 1199 -9.57 33.73 8.22
CA GLN A 1199 -10.99 33.48 7.95
C GLN A 1199 -11.92 34.19 8.96
N ILE A 1200 -11.51 34.36 10.22
CA ILE A 1200 -12.27 35.10 11.24
C ILE A 1200 -12.33 36.60 10.94
N GLU A 1201 -11.21 37.24 10.56
CA GLU A 1201 -11.22 38.66 10.21
C GLU A 1201 -12.01 38.93 8.92
N GLU A 1202 -11.78 38.11 7.89
CA GLU A 1202 -12.45 38.19 6.58
C GLU A 1202 -13.96 37.90 6.67
N SER A 1203 -14.43 37.13 7.67
CA SER A 1203 -15.84 36.75 7.79
C SER A 1203 -16.80 37.91 8.06
N GLY A 1204 -16.33 39.03 8.59
CA GLY A 1204 -17.17 40.20 8.89
C GLY A 1204 -18.25 39.96 9.97
N VAL A 1205 -17.98 39.11 10.96
CA VAL A 1205 -18.91 38.80 12.07
C VAL A 1205 -18.70 39.70 13.30
N ASP A 1206 -19.71 39.76 14.18
CA ASP A 1206 -19.65 40.46 15.47
C ASP A 1206 -18.78 39.71 16.50
N LEU A 1207 -18.94 38.39 16.56
CA LEU A 1207 -18.21 37.51 17.47
C LEU A 1207 -18.06 36.08 16.92
N VAL A 1208 -17.11 35.34 17.48
CA VAL A 1208 -16.88 33.92 17.21
C VAL A 1208 -17.53 33.09 18.32
N VAL A 1209 -17.93 31.85 18.04
CA VAL A 1209 -18.50 30.91 19.01
C VAL A 1209 -17.77 29.57 18.96
N THR A 1210 -17.45 28.97 20.12
CA THR A 1210 -16.77 27.67 20.19
C THR A 1210 -16.97 26.93 21.54
N ASP A 1211 -17.08 25.60 21.51
CA ASP A 1211 -17.25 24.73 22.69
C ASP A 1211 -15.93 24.41 23.44
N CYS A 1212 -14.85 25.15 23.18
CA CYS A 1212 -13.54 24.93 23.82
C CYS A 1212 -12.88 26.22 24.33
N GLU A 1213 -12.67 26.25 25.65
CA GLU A 1213 -12.05 27.33 26.40
C GLU A 1213 -10.64 27.71 25.92
N THR A 1214 -9.83 26.74 25.47
CA THR A 1214 -8.49 27.03 24.95
C THR A 1214 -8.52 27.64 23.55
N CYS A 1215 -9.51 27.28 22.73
CA CYS A 1215 -9.74 27.88 21.43
C CYS A 1215 -10.21 29.35 21.58
N LYS A 1216 -11.11 29.63 22.54
CA LYS A 1216 -11.48 31.01 22.94
C LYS A 1216 -10.24 31.86 23.22
N TRP A 1217 -9.37 31.42 24.14
CA TRP A 1217 -8.16 32.18 24.51
C TRP A 1217 -7.24 32.49 23.32
N GLN A 1218 -7.07 31.53 22.40
CA GLN A 1218 -6.21 31.68 21.24
C GLN A 1218 -6.80 32.62 20.19
N ILE A 1219 -8.11 32.55 19.95
CA ILE A 1219 -8.82 33.46 19.04
C ILE A 1219 -8.81 34.89 19.61
N GLU A 1220 -9.09 35.07 20.90
CA GLU A 1220 -9.07 36.38 21.57
C GLU A 1220 -7.65 36.97 21.75
N MET A 1221 -6.59 36.17 21.58
CA MET A 1221 -5.19 36.63 21.55
C MET A 1221 -4.63 36.80 20.14
N SER A 1222 -5.38 36.50 19.07
CA SER A 1222 -4.86 36.49 17.70
C SER A 1222 -5.85 36.96 16.63
N THR A 1223 -6.98 37.53 17.05
CA THR A 1223 -7.98 38.22 16.19
C THR A 1223 -8.58 39.43 16.92
N SER A 1224 -9.25 40.30 16.18
CA SER A 1224 -10.05 41.44 16.67
C SER A 1224 -11.34 41.03 17.38
N LYS A 1225 -11.76 39.76 17.23
CA LYS A 1225 -13.09 39.27 17.60
C LYS A 1225 -13.10 38.66 19.00
N ARG A 1226 -14.17 38.91 19.75
CA ARG A 1226 -14.49 38.15 20.97
C ARG A 1226 -14.94 36.75 20.60
N CYS A 1227 -14.67 35.77 21.46
CA CYS A 1227 -15.03 34.38 21.20
C CYS A 1227 -15.83 33.80 22.38
N GLU A 1228 -17.12 33.51 22.22
CA GLU A 1228 -17.98 33.06 23.32
C GLU A 1228 -18.39 31.58 23.22
N HIS A 1229 -19.00 31.07 24.30
CA HIS A 1229 -19.49 29.69 24.36
C HIS A 1229 -20.98 29.63 23.92
N PRO A 1230 -21.44 28.61 23.17
CA PRO A 1230 -22.83 28.53 22.71
C PRO A 1230 -23.87 28.70 23.82
N ILE A 1231 -23.62 28.08 24.99
CA ILE A 1231 -24.45 28.18 26.19
C ILE A 1231 -24.60 29.62 26.72
N THR A 1232 -23.55 30.44 26.65
CA THR A 1232 -23.60 31.84 27.08
C THR A 1232 -24.41 32.68 26.10
N LEU A 1233 -24.37 32.37 24.79
CA LEU A 1233 -25.24 33.01 23.81
C LEU A 1233 -26.71 32.62 24.00
N LEU A 1234 -26.99 31.33 24.23
CA LEU A 1234 -28.34 30.85 24.60
C LEU A 1234 -28.83 31.55 25.88
N ALA A 1235 -28.01 31.60 26.94
CA ALA A 1235 -28.37 32.25 28.21
C ALA A 1235 -28.62 33.76 28.08
N ARG A 1236 -27.95 34.44 27.15
CA ARG A 1236 -28.20 35.83 26.77
C ARG A 1236 -29.51 35.99 25.99
N ALA A 1237 -29.84 35.02 25.14
CA ALA A 1237 -31.04 35.03 24.31
C ALA A 1237 -32.32 34.58 25.03
N LEU A 1238 -32.26 33.98 26.22
CA LEU A 1238 -33.47 33.58 26.97
C LEU A 1238 -34.42 34.77 27.21
N ALA A 1239 -35.73 34.47 27.13
CA ALA A 1239 -36.82 35.33 27.61
C ALA A 1239 -36.67 35.69 29.10
#